data_AF-A0A1M5CDZ8-F1
#
_entry.id   AF-A0A1M5CDZ8-F1
#
_cell.length_a   1.000
_cell.length_b   1.000
_cell.length_c   1.000
_cell.angle_alpha   90.00
_cell.angle_beta   90.00
_cell.angle_gamma   90.00
#
_symmetry.space_group_name_H-M   'P 1'
#
loop_
_entity.id
_entity.type
_entity.pdbx_description
1 polymer ?
#
loop_
_entity_poly.entity_id
_entity_poly.type
_entity_poly.pdbx_seq_one_letter_code
_entity_poly.pdbx_strand_id
1 'polypeptide(L)'
;MRVSDSGWLCSQDVPISGLGVLCKGVPARKIRRGETTHAMTDSNRPPGAGAGAGGRGVTAVLGPTNTGKTHFAIERMLAHSSGVIGLPLRLLAREVYGRVAARVGTEAVALITGEEKIIPAHPRYRVCTVEALPSQTDASFLAIDEIQLAGDLERGHVFTDRILNLRGRDETLLLGAGTMRGIIEKLLPGVTIITRPRMSMLTYAGSKKITRLPRRSAIVAFSSDEVYAVAELIRRQRGGAAVVLGSLSPRTRNAQVELFQSGDVEFLVATDAIGMGLNLDVDHVAFAQERKFDGYQYRRLSASEFGQIAGRAGRHTRDGTFGVTGQVDPLDDDLVEALENHHFQSVRTLQWRNRTLDFRSLETLRASLDRAPGIEGLSKAPPSVDVTVLDRVGRDPEVKDLATSRERVQLLWDICQIPDYRRIAPANHAELVSEIFRFVARDGAIAEDWFDRQCAFADRTDGDIDTLANRIAHIRTWTFAANRSNWLRDPRHWQERTRAIEDRLSDALHERLTQRFVDRRTSVLMKRLRENAMLEAEITTSGDVLVEGQHVGSLQGFRFTPDPKADGPDAKAIAAVAHKALAGELDRRAEKLGRAPNPELVLSVDGTLRWLGAPIAKIVSTDDALKPRLVLLADDGLTGPARERVQDRVDLWLKSHVETLLKPLFDLLAGAELTAAARGIAFRLVEGQGVLDRSELADELKALDQESRAGLRKLGVRFGAYHVYVPALLKPAPSALNALLWALKNQGLDTPGLAELPQLSASGRTTILVDPTFARPLYRVVGYRIAGNRAVRLDILERLADIIRPLIAWKPTSDNLVPPEGAVDGNGFTVTVSMMSLLGCSGEDFAGVLKSLGYRLDRRPAPPKPAAAASEAAPATAVAEAASDGTDAQESPVETDAAPVSDEPVVAEGTEPVEVVAAELETADPVDVEAAGEGEAVASDAVAEAEPVAETDDASGAIAAETEAVTEAVTVAESAAPAEPEMIEIWRPGRFDRRPPREQGERRGGGRHRGEPQAGAEEAPAETREGRRHGRPQQDRPGQGRPPQGGDAKPGRRDERGPRPDRPAPRPHDRPAHADGERPDRRHQDRPDQRKHGGAPQPRREEPRRERPIDPNSPFAALAALKADLEAKKRGS
;
A
#
# COMPACT_ATOMS: atom_id res chain seq x y z
N MET A 1 34.73 15.13 41.75
CA MET A 1 35.28 16.37 42.31
C MET A 1 34.10 17.24 42.74
N ARG A 2 33.86 17.40 44.05
CA ARG A 2 32.73 18.12 44.73
C ARG A 2 31.30 17.60 44.37
N VAL A 3 30.28 17.39 45.23
CA VAL A 3 29.94 17.55 46.68
C VAL A 3 28.73 18.49 46.90
N SER A 4 27.93 18.19 47.94
CA SER A 4 26.70 18.85 48.48
C SER A 4 25.42 18.65 47.66
N ASP A 5 24.27 18.21 48.19
CA ASP A 5 23.66 18.08 49.55
C ASP A 5 22.90 19.31 50.12
N SER A 6 21.61 19.10 50.43
CA SER A 6 20.84 19.58 51.61
C SER A 6 19.32 19.42 51.35
N GLY A 7 18.44 19.20 52.33
CA GLY A 7 18.62 18.98 53.78
C GLY A 7 17.27 18.88 54.53
N TRP A 8 17.31 18.93 55.87
CA TRP A 8 16.18 18.87 56.84
C TRP A 8 15.51 17.49 57.04
N LEU A 9 15.08 17.07 58.24
CA LEU A 9 15.10 17.68 59.59
C LEU A 9 15.38 16.60 60.68
N CYS A 10 15.70 16.98 61.92
CA CYS A 10 16.18 16.10 63.00
C CYS A 10 15.56 16.45 64.37
N SER A 11 15.50 15.50 65.33
CA SER A 11 16.00 15.65 66.73
C SER A 11 15.25 14.82 67.82
N GLN A 12 15.96 14.59 68.93
CA GLN A 12 15.54 14.14 70.29
C GLN A 12 15.60 12.64 70.65
N ASP A 13 15.80 12.38 71.96
CA ASP A 13 16.76 11.37 72.45
C ASP A 13 16.48 10.88 73.90
N VAL A 14 16.95 9.67 74.27
CA VAL A 14 17.18 9.16 75.67
C VAL A 14 15.89 8.93 76.55
N PRO A 15 15.82 8.06 77.61
CA PRO A 15 16.87 7.32 78.37
C PRO A 15 16.68 5.79 78.70
N ILE A 16 17.83 5.07 78.89
CA ILE A 16 18.15 4.11 80.02
C ILE A 16 17.37 2.76 80.13
N SER A 17 17.90 1.57 80.54
CA SER A 17 19.19 1.13 81.15
C SER A 17 19.63 -0.32 80.76
N GLY A 18 20.94 -0.50 80.51
CA GLY A 18 21.72 -1.76 80.75
C GLY A 18 21.36 -2.99 79.89
N LEU A 19 21.99 -4.17 80.03
CA LEU A 19 23.28 -4.62 80.62
C LEU A 19 23.86 -5.73 79.69
N GLY A 20 25.11 -6.19 79.73
CA GLY A 20 26.30 -5.88 80.55
C GLY A 20 27.55 -6.56 79.92
N VAL A 21 28.77 -6.16 80.31
CA VAL A 21 30.01 -6.41 79.55
C VAL A 21 30.71 -7.74 79.88
N LEU A 22 31.25 -8.44 78.86
CA LEU A 22 32.55 -9.14 78.96
C LEU A 22 33.18 -9.51 77.60
N CYS A 23 34.39 -9.03 77.34
CA CYS A 23 35.27 -9.49 76.25
C CYS A 23 36.63 -9.93 76.82
N LYS A 24 37.18 -11.06 76.35
CA LYS A 24 38.63 -11.40 76.34
C LYS A 24 38.87 -12.83 75.79
N GLY A 25 40.05 -13.05 75.21
CA GLY A 25 40.67 -14.39 75.15
C GLY A 25 40.79 -15.05 73.76
N VAL A 26 41.88 -14.75 73.05
CA VAL A 26 42.41 -15.55 71.92
C VAL A 26 43.69 -16.25 72.42
N PRO A 27 43.84 -17.58 72.25
CA PRO A 27 44.91 -18.06 71.36
C PRO A 27 44.57 -19.34 70.58
N ALA A 28 45.31 -19.59 69.49
CA ALA A 28 45.21 -20.81 68.69
C ALA A 28 46.44 -21.73 68.87
N ARG A 29 46.26 -23.06 68.77
CA ARG A 29 47.24 -23.99 68.15
C ARG A 29 46.69 -25.41 67.91
N LYS A 30 47.35 -26.08 66.95
CA LYS A 30 47.13 -27.41 66.35
C LYS A 30 47.06 -28.57 67.36
N ILE A 31 46.38 -29.69 67.01
CA ILE A 31 46.96 -31.06 66.97
C ILE A 31 46.06 -32.08 66.20
N ARG A 32 46.61 -33.27 65.95
CA ARG A 32 46.35 -34.31 64.93
C ARG A 32 45.04 -35.13 65.04
N ARG A 33 44.73 -35.80 63.90
CA ARG A 33 44.12 -37.15 63.69
C ARG A 33 43.56 -37.91 64.92
N GLY A 34 42.36 -38.49 64.80
CA GLY A 34 41.92 -39.65 65.58
C GLY A 34 40.43 -40.02 65.47
N GLU A 35 40.16 -41.24 65.01
CA GLU A 35 39.05 -42.15 65.39
C GLU A 35 37.60 -41.64 65.65
N THR A 36 36.72 -41.99 64.70
CA THR A 36 35.41 -42.66 64.88
C THR A 36 34.63 -42.54 66.21
N THR A 37 33.39 -42.06 66.10
CA THR A 37 32.26 -42.45 66.98
C THR A 37 31.06 -42.88 66.14
N HIS A 38 30.34 -43.91 66.58
CA HIS A 38 29.27 -44.56 65.80
C HIS A 38 28.04 -43.66 65.53
N ALA A 39 27.54 -43.72 64.29
CA ALA A 39 26.11 -43.58 64.02
C ALA A 39 25.48 -44.99 63.96
N MET A 40 24.33 -45.19 64.59
CA MET A 40 23.66 -46.50 64.65
C MET A 40 23.19 -46.95 63.26
N THR A 41 23.51 -48.20 62.90
CA THR A 41 22.98 -48.85 61.70
C THR A 41 21.58 -49.38 61.97
N ASP A 42 20.54 -48.66 61.54
CA ASP A 42 19.20 -49.25 61.40
C ASP A 42 19.17 -50.16 60.17
N SER A 43 19.63 -51.39 60.36
CA SER A 43 19.94 -52.34 59.30
C SER A 43 18.73 -53.15 58.85
N ASN A 44 17.68 -52.49 58.34
CA ASN A 44 16.52 -53.22 57.77
C ASN A 44 15.88 -52.59 56.53
N ARG A 45 16.67 -52.32 55.49
CA ARG A 45 16.16 -52.30 54.10
C ARG A 45 17.23 -52.70 53.07
N PRO A 46 17.08 -53.82 52.34
CA PRO A 46 18.09 -54.28 51.40
C PRO A 46 18.08 -53.46 50.10
N PRO A 47 19.24 -52.96 49.61
CA PRO A 47 19.33 -52.27 48.33
C PRO A 47 19.49 -53.28 47.18
N GLY A 48 18.40 -53.76 46.60
CA GLY A 48 18.45 -54.52 45.34
C GLY A 48 17.44 -55.66 45.19
N ALA A 49 16.18 -55.32 44.90
CA ALA A 49 15.21 -56.21 44.26
C ALA A 49 14.40 -55.40 43.24
N GLY A 50 13.99 -56.03 42.14
CA GLY A 50 13.38 -55.33 41.00
C GLY A 50 11.87 -55.09 41.11
N ALA A 51 11.36 -54.29 40.16
CA ALA A 51 9.95 -54.19 39.76
C ALA A 51 8.90 -54.01 40.89
N GLY A 52 8.57 -52.75 41.24
CA GLY A 52 7.40 -52.47 42.08
C GLY A 52 7.47 -51.25 43.00
N ALA A 53 7.95 -50.10 42.51
CA ALA A 53 7.87 -48.83 43.25
C ALA A 53 6.42 -48.28 43.22
N GLY A 54 5.53 -48.93 43.96
CA GLY A 54 4.06 -48.74 43.90
C GLY A 54 3.61 -47.28 43.96
N GLY A 55 2.50 -46.99 43.30
CA GLY A 55 1.98 -45.64 43.08
C GLY A 55 1.39 -44.94 44.32
N ARG A 56 1.45 -45.56 45.50
CA ARG A 56 0.95 -44.97 46.74
C ARG A 56 1.73 -43.70 47.09
N GLY A 57 1.06 -42.56 47.12
CA GLY A 57 1.68 -41.22 47.27
C GLY A 57 2.01 -40.52 45.94
N VAL A 58 1.67 -41.14 44.81
CA VAL A 58 1.76 -40.55 43.46
C VAL A 58 0.36 -40.20 42.96
N THR A 59 0.19 -38.97 42.46
CA THR A 59 -1.03 -38.51 41.81
C THR A 59 -0.73 -38.10 40.37
N ALA A 60 -1.34 -38.77 39.39
CA ALA A 60 -1.24 -38.39 38.00
C ALA A 60 -2.40 -37.45 37.61
N VAL A 61 -2.08 -36.22 37.22
CA VAL A 61 -3.03 -35.22 36.72
C VAL A 61 -3.00 -35.25 35.19
N LEU A 62 -4.01 -35.87 34.57
CA LEU A 62 -4.02 -36.18 33.15
C LEU A 62 -5.11 -35.40 32.39
N GLY A 63 -4.81 -34.96 31.18
CA GLY A 63 -5.77 -34.26 30.30
C GLY A 63 -5.10 -33.62 29.09
N PRO A 64 -5.87 -33.08 28.12
CA PRO A 64 -5.34 -32.41 26.93
C PRO A 64 -4.52 -31.14 27.24
N THR A 65 -4.06 -30.45 26.20
CA THR A 65 -3.54 -29.07 26.30
C THR A 65 -4.66 -28.08 26.71
N ASN A 66 -4.29 -26.88 27.18
CA ASN A 66 -5.22 -25.88 27.75
C ASN A 66 -6.11 -26.41 28.91
N THR A 67 -5.48 -27.04 29.91
CA THR A 67 -6.12 -27.70 31.08
C THR A 67 -5.62 -27.21 32.45
N GLY A 68 -4.67 -26.26 32.48
CA GLY A 68 -4.13 -25.68 33.72
C GLY A 68 -3.22 -26.59 34.58
N LYS A 69 -2.82 -27.78 34.09
CA LYS A 69 -2.02 -28.76 34.86
C LYS A 69 -0.77 -28.17 35.53
N THR A 70 0.10 -27.52 34.77
CA THR A 70 1.36 -26.93 35.27
C THR A 70 1.09 -25.80 36.27
N HIS A 71 0.01 -25.04 36.10
CA HIS A 71 -0.39 -24.01 37.07
C HIS A 71 -0.82 -24.65 38.39
N PHE A 72 -1.65 -25.70 38.36
CA PHE A 72 -2.03 -26.46 39.54
C PHE A 72 -0.81 -27.04 40.27
N ALA A 73 0.17 -27.58 39.53
CA ALA A 73 1.40 -28.10 40.12
C ALA A 73 2.27 -27.01 40.78
N ILE A 74 2.30 -25.79 40.23
CA ILE A 74 3.00 -24.65 40.85
C ILE A 74 2.31 -24.20 42.14
N GLU A 75 0.97 -24.13 42.16
CA GLU A 75 0.23 -23.83 43.40
C GLU A 75 0.46 -24.89 44.48
N ARG A 76 0.45 -26.18 44.11
CA ARG A 76 0.79 -27.27 45.03
C ARG A 76 2.23 -27.14 45.53
N MET A 77 3.20 -26.96 44.63
CA MET A 77 4.62 -26.81 45.00
C MET A 77 4.84 -25.68 46.02
N LEU A 78 4.21 -24.53 45.82
CA LEU A 78 4.36 -23.36 46.70
C LEU A 78 3.69 -23.52 48.06
N ALA A 79 2.73 -24.44 48.20
CA ALA A 79 2.12 -24.80 49.46
C ALA A 79 2.99 -25.74 50.33
N HIS A 80 4.11 -26.25 49.80
CA HIS A 80 5.02 -27.18 50.50
C HIS A 80 6.29 -26.51 51.05
N SER A 81 6.96 -27.17 52.00
CA SER A 81 8.18 -26.63 52.63
C SER A 81 9.33 -26.41 51.64
N SER A 82 9.48 -27.35 50.70
CA SER A 82 10.43 -27.33 49.59
C SER A 82 9.86 -28.13 48.41
N GLY A 83 10.35 -27.89 47.19
CA GLY A 83 9.81 -28.56 46.02
C GLY A 83 10.73 -28.60 44.81
N VAL A 84 10.56 -29.63 43.98
CA VAL A 84 11.24 -29.78 42.70
C VAL A 84 10.22 -29.99 41.59
N ILE A 85 10.39 -29.30 40.46
CA ILE A 85 9.58 -29.52 39.25
C ILE A 85 10.48 -29.77 38.04
N GLY A 86 10.26 -30.90 37.36
CA GLY A 86 10.94 -31.26 36.12
C GLY A 86 10.07 -30.97 34.91
N LEU A 87 10.57 -30.14 34.00
CA LEU A 87 9.86 -29.67 32.80
C LEU A 87 10.54 -30.18 31.53
N PRO A 88 9.81 -30.39 30.43
CA PRO A 88 10.33 -31.11 29.26
C PRO A 88 11.25 -30.26 28.36
N LEU A 89 11.37 -28.95 28.62
CA LEU A 89 12.08 -27.98 27.78
C LEU A 89 12.67 -26.83 28.63
N ARG A 90 13.86 -26.36 28.27
CA ARG A 90 14.55 -25.20 28.89
C ARG A 90 13.67 -23.93 28.93
N LEU A 91 12.85 -23.72 27.90
CA LEU A 91 11.91 -22.59 27.82
C LEU A 91 10.84 -22.63 28.92
N LEU A 92 10.20 -23.79 29.13
CA LEU A 92 9.26 -23.97 30.24
C LEU A 92 9.96 -23.86 31.59
N ALA A 93 11.17 -24.40 31.74
CA ALA A 93 11.94 -24.26 32.97
C ALA A 93 12.22 -22.77 33.28
N ARG A 94 12.56 -21.95 32.27
CA ARG A 94 12.77 -20.51 32.44
C ARG A 94 11.47 -19.76 32.76
N GLU A 95 10.36 -20.10 32.09
CA GLU A 95 9.05 -19.49 32.30
C GLU A 95 8.49 -19.79 33.71
N VAL A 96 8.57 -21.07 34.14
CA VAL A 96 8.15 -21.50 35.48
C VAL A 96 9.08 -20.92 36.56
N TYR A 97 10.39 -20.87 36.32
CA TYR A 97 11.32 -20.17 37.21
C TYR A 97 10.90 -18.71 37.41
N GLY A 98 10.59 -17.97 36.34
CA GLY A 98 10.12 -16.59 36.43
C GLY A 98 8.82 -16.47 37.24
N ARG A 99 7.83 -17.32 36.97
CA ARG A 99 6.54 -17.32 37.68
C ARG A 99 6.64 -17.71 39.16
N VAL A 100 7.62 -18.53 39.53
CA VAL A 100 7.89 -18.93 40.94
C VAL A 100 8.72 -17.84 41.65
N ALA A 101 9.80 -17.37 41.05
CA ALA A 101 10.66 -16.32 41.62
C ALA A 101 9.88 -14.99 41.83
N ALA A 102 8.95 -14.64 40.95
CA ALA A 102 8.06 -13.49 41.12
C ALA A 102 7.11 -13.59 42.32
N ARG A 103 6.94 -14.78 42.92
CA ARG A 103 6.08 -15.01 44.12
C ARG A 103 6.86 -15.22 45.42
N VAL A 104 8.08 -15.76 45.37
CA VAL A 104 8.87 -16.11 46.58
C VAL A 104 10.28 -15.50 46.61
N GLY A 105 10.63 -14.64 45.65
CA GLY A 105 11.97 -14.06 45.50
C GLY A 105 12.95 -14.97 44.77
N THR A 106 14.02 -14.40 44.21
CA THR A 106 15.08 -15.13 43.51
C THR A 106 15.85 -16.09 44.42
N GLU A 107 16.14 -15.65 45.65
CA GLU A 107 16.96 -16.42 46.61
C GLU A 107 16.32 -17.74 47.04
N ALA A 108 14.99 -17.86 46.90
CA ALA A 108 14.25 -19.07 47.24
C ALA A 108 14.22 -20.11 46.10
N VAL A 109 14.68 -19.79 44.90
CA VAL A 109 14.42 -20.58 43.68
C VAL A 109 15.70 -20.81 42.85
N ALA A 110 15.99 -22.07 42.53
CA ALA A 110 17.01 -22.43 41.55
C ALA A 110 16.39 -22.73 40.17
N LEU A 111 17.11 -22.37 39.10
CA LEU A 111 16.90 -22.86 37.73
C LEU A 111 18.06 -23.79 37.36
N ILE A 112 17.78 -24.99 36.87
CA ILE A 112 18.81 -25.98 36.50
C ILE A 112 18.46 -26.64 35.16
N THR A 113 19.23 -26.35 34.11
CA THR A 113 19.19 -27.06 32.81
C THR A 113 20.58 -27.63 32.49
N GLY A 114 20.75 -28.24 31.30
CA GLY A 114 22.07 -28.68 30.86
C GLY A 114 23.04 -27.52 30.60
N GLU A 115 22.50 -26.41 30.10
CA GLU A 115 23.23 -25.25 29.57
C GLU A 115 23.22 -24.02 30.50
N GLU A 116 22.29 -23.95 31.46
CA GLU A 116 22.10 -22.79 32.33
C GLU A 116 21.75 -23.21 33.76
N LYS A 117 22.47 -22.63 34.73
CA LYS A 117 22.32 -22.90 36.16
C LYS A 117 22.28 -21.58 36.93
N ILE A 118 21.19 -21.34 37.64
CA ILE A 118 21.04 -20.23 38.58
C ILE A 118 20.72 -20.88 39.92
N ILE A 119 21.66 -20.86 40.85
CA ILE A 119 21.55 -21.56 42.14
C ILE A 119 21.94 -20.57 43.23
N PRO A 120 20.98 -19.99 43.98
CA PRO A 120 21.26 -19.15 45.14
C PRO A 120 21.81 -20.01 46.29
N ALA A 121 22.16 -19.39 47.42
CA ALA A 121 22.78 -20.12 48.54
C ALA A 121 21.86 -21.20 49.15
N HIS A 122 20.56 -20.92 49.31
CA HIS A 122 19.62 -21.78 50.04
C HIS A 122 18.24 -21.92 49.33
N PRO A 123 18.19 -22.43 48.08
CA PRO A 123 16.95 -22.55 47.32
C PRO A 123 15.99 -23.57 47.95
N ARG A 124 14.79 -23.10 48.32
CA ARG A 124 13.67 -23.96 48.75
C ARG A 124 13.02 -24.68 47.57
N TYR A 125 13.03 -24.07 46.40
CA TYR A 125 12.41 -24.61 45.19
C TYR A 125 13.44 -24.79 44.08
N ARG A 126 13.33 -25.86 43.30
CA ARG A 126 14.22 -26.17 42.16
C ARG A 126 13.39 -26.41 40.91
N VAL A 127 13.57 -25.55 39.90
CA VAL A 127 12.91 -25.65 38.59
C VAL A 127 13.93 -26.23 37.61
N CYS A 128 13.72 -27.47 37.19
CA CYS A 128 14.67 -28.22 36.37
C CYS A 128 14.08 -28.54 34.98
N THR A 129 14.94 -28.87 34.00
CA THR A 129 14.48 -29.81 32.96
C THR A 129 14.43 -31.24 33.51
N VAL A 130 13.68 -32.16 32.89
CA VAL A 130 13.56 -33.55 33.37
C VAL A 130 14.91 -34.29 33.37
N GLU A 131 15.79 -33.96 32.43
CA GLU A 131 17.18 -34.42 32.37
C GLU A 131 18.01 -33.88 33.55
N ALA A 132 17.80 -32.62 33.91
CA ALA A 132 18.46 -31.93 35.03
C ALA A 132 17.77 -32.14 36.39
N LEU A 133 16.73 -32.98 36.48
CA LEU A 133 16.22 -33.45 37.76
C LEU A 133 17.32 -34.25 38.48
N PRO A 134 17.51 -34.07 39.81
CA PRO A 134 18.50 -34.82 40.56
C PRO A 134 18.13 -36.31 40.60
N SER A 135 19.15 -37.16 40.75
CA SER A 135 18.96 -38.62 40.77
C SER A 135 18.13 -39.10 41.98
N GLN A 136 18.20 -38.38 43.10
CA GLN A 136 17.37 -38.53 44.28
C GLN A 136 16.98 -37.14 44.80
N THR A 137 15.88 -37.02 45.55
CA THR A 137 15.51 -35.75 46.19
C THR A 137 14.91 -35.99 47.58
N ASP A 138 15.13 -35.00 48.44
CA ASP A 138 14.69 -34.88 49.83
C ASP A 138 13.47 -33.95 50.00
N ALA A 139 13.06 -33.28 48.91
CA ALA A 139 12.06 -32.21 48.93
C ALA A 139 10.65 -32.71 49.28
N SER A 140 9.85 -31.86 49.94
CA SER A 140 8.45 -32.18 50.26
C SER A 140 7.64 -32.53 49.00
N PHE A 141 7.78 -31.72 47.95
CA PHE A 141 7.02 -31.85 46.71
C PHE A 141 7.90 -32.23 45.51
N LEU A 142 7.37 -33.11 44.65
CA LEU A 142 7.91 -33.37 43.31
C LEU A 142 6.81 -33.24 42.25
N ALA A 143 7.12 -32.60 41.12
CA ALA A 143 6.31 -32.69 39.90
C ALA A 143 7.17 -33.06 38.67
N ILE A 144 6.60 -33.84 37.76
CA ILE A 144 7.16 -34.15 36.44
C ILE A 144 6.10 -33.80 35.39
N ASP A 145 6.41 -32.91 34.44
CA ASP A 145 5.46 -32.45 33.41
C ASP A 145 5.67 -33.11 32.04
N GLU A 146 4.59 -33.14 31.24
CA GLU A 146 4.47 -33.80 29.94
C GLU A 146 4.97 -35.26 29.91
N ILE A 147 4.58 -36.07 30.90
CA ILE A 147 5.04 -37.47 31.10
C ILE A 147 4.85 -38.39 29.89
N GLN A 148 4.00 -38.05 28.92
CA GLN A 148 3.85 -38.80 27.67
C GLN A 148 5.13 -38.83 26.83
N LEU A 149 6.09 -37.91 27.07
CA LEU A 149 7.42 -38.01 26.49
C LEU A 149 8.18 -39.27 26.92
N ALA A 150 7.74 -40.02 27.94
CA ALA A 150 8.28 -41.34 28.23
C ALA A 150 8.12 -42.36 27.07
N GLY A 151 7.24 -42.10 26.11
CA GLY A 151 7.16 -42.88 24.86
C GLY A 151 8.19 -42.50 23.79
N ASP A 152 8.87 -41.36 23.93
CA ASP A 152 9.81 -40.81 22.95
C ASP A 152 11.06 -41.68 22.73
N LEU A 153 11.43 -41.90 21.48
CA LEU A 153 12.48 -42.83 21.06
C LEU A 153 13.91 -42.38 21.43
N GLU A 154 14.16 -41.07 21.54
CA GLU A 154 15.49 -40.52 21.78
C GLU A 154 15.74 -40.33 23.28
N ARG A 155 14.85 -39.61 23.97
CA ARG A 155 15.02 -39.19 25.38
C ARG A 155 13.94 -39.68 26.34
N GLY A 156 12.91 -40.39 25.87
CA GLY A 156 11.83 -40.89 26.73
C GLY A 156 12.29 -41.80 27.87
N HIS A 157 13.43 -42.48 27.68
CA HIS A 157 14.09 -43.27 28.71
C HIS A 157 14.42 -42.50 29.99
N VAL A 158 14.66 -41.18 29.90
CA VAL A 158 14.91 -40.31 31.05
C VAL A 158 13.61 -40.07 31.83
N PHE A 159 12.51 -39.76 31.12
CA PHE A 159 11.19 -39.56 31.72
C PHE A 159 10.73 -40.83 32.44
N THR A 160 10.87 -42.00 31.81
CA THR A 160 10.56 -43.31 32.40
C THR A 160 11.35 -43.56 33.69
N ASP A 161 12.65 -43.27 33.73
CA ASP A 161 13.44 -43.39 34.96
C ASP A 161 12.89 -42.47 36.07
N ARG A 162 12.61 -41.20 35.77
CA ARG A 162 12.09 -40.27 36.79
C ARG A 162 10.68 -40.66 37.28
N ILE A 163 9.80 -41.09 36.38
CA ILE A 163 8.45 -41.59 36.69
C ILE A 163 8.51 -42.83 37.61
N LEU A 164 9.38 -43.79 37.31
CA LEU A 164 9.49 -45.02 38.10
C LEU A 164 10.20 -44.79 39.44
N ASN A 165 11.30 -44.03 39.46
CA ASN A 165 12.29 -44.06 40.54
C ASN A 165 12.40 -42.78 41.39
N LEU A 166 11.82 -41.63 40.98
CA LEU A 166 11.91 -40.37 41.74
C LEU A 166 10.58 -40.06 42.46
N ARG A 167 10.65 -39.64 43.73
CA ARG A 167 9.50 -39.28 44.57
C ARG A 167 9.82 -38.03 45.38
N GLY A 168 8.82 -37.18 45.60
CA GLY A 168 8.81 -36.20 46.69
C GLY A 168 8.48 -36.89 48.01
N ARG A 169 8.89 -36.30 49.13
CA ARG A 169 8.72 -36.85 50.49
C ARG A 169 7.24 -36.93 50.90
N ASP A 170 6.49 -35.89 50.56
CA ASP A 170 5.13 -35.64 51.07
C ASP A 170 4.09 -35.69 49.93
N GLU A 171 4.45 -35.27 48.71
CA GLU A 171 3.60 -35.36 47.51
C GLU A 171 4.43 -35.57 46.22
N THR A 172 3.95 -36.44 45.33
CA THR A 172 4.49 -36.58 43.95
C THR A 172 3.37 -36.41 42.91
N LEU A 173 3.52 -35.45 42.01
CA LEU A 173 2.62 -35.24 40.86
C LEU A 173 3.26 -35.67 39.53
N LEU A 174 2.48 -36.39 38.72
CA LEU A 174 2.81 -36.71 37.32
C LEU A 174 1.81 -35.98 36.41
N LEU A 175 2.25 -35.11 35.51
CA LEU A 175 1.37 -34.28 34.68
C LEU A 175 1.52 -34.68 33.21
N GLY A 176 0.41 -34.80 32.47
CA GLY A 176 0.50 -35.08 31.02
C GLY A 176 -0.82 -35.34 30.32
N ALA A 177 -0.74 -36.01 29.17
CA ALA A 177 -1.86 -36.36 28.32
C ALA A 177 -2.74 -37.48 28.90
N GLY A 178 -4.03 -37.49 28.54
CA GLY A 178 -4.98 -38.55 28.94
C GLY A 178 -4.58 -39.96 28.49
N THR A 179 -3.87 -40.05 27.36
CA THR A 179 -3.34 -41.30 26.77
C THR A 179 -2.40 -42.09 27.69
N MET A 180 -1.83 -41.44 28.72
CA MET A 180 -0.92 -42.09 29.68
C MET A 180 -1.65 -42.87 30.79
N ARG A 181 -2.97 -42.75 30.92
CA ARG A 181 -3.75 -43.36 32.02
C ARG A 181 -3.40 -44.84 32.22
N GLY A 182 -3.67 -45.68 31.22
CA GLY A 182 -3.56 -47.14 31.38
C GLY A 182 -2.14 -47.64 31.63
N ILE A 183 -1.11 -47.00 31.04
CA ILE A 183 0.29 -47.38 31.27
C ILE A 183 0.81 -46.90 32.63
N ILE A 184 0.35 -45.74 33.12
CA ILE A 184 0.67 -45.26 34.48
C ILE A 184 -0.03 -46.10 35.54
N GLU A 185 -1.32 -46.44 35.36
CA GLU A 185 -2.06 -47.37 36.24
C GLU A 185 -1.40 -48.76 36.30
N LYS A 186 -0.85 -49.25 35.17
CA LYS A 186 -0.13 -50.52 35.08
C LYS A 186 1.25 -50.50 35.74
N LEU A 187 2.05 -49.46 35.48
CA LEU A 187 3.43 -49.37 35.98
C LEU A 187 3.52 -48.90 37.44
N LEU A 188 2.52 -48.17 37.94
CA LEU A 188 2.46 -47.65 39.31
C LEU A 188 1.17 -48.08 40.04
N PRO A 189 0.97 -49.37 40.38
CA PRO A 189 -0.22 -49.83 41.07
C PRO A 189 -0.51 -49.04 42.35
N GLY A 190 -1.74 -48.53 42.50
CA GLY A 190 -2.14 -47.66 43.61
C GLY A 190 -1.90 -46.15 43.39
N VAL A 191 -1.54 -45.73 42.18
CA VAL A 191 -1.53 -44.31 41.76
C VAL A 191 -2.93 -43.70 41.78
N THR A 192 -3.05 -42.44 42.21
CA THR A 192 -4.31 -41.68 42.12
C THR A 192 -4.39 -40.96 40.78
N ILE A 193 -5.45 -41.17 39.98
CA ILE A 193 -5.61 -40.47 38.69
C ILE A 193 -6.66 -39.37 38.78
N ILE A 194 -6.26 -38.12 38.52
CA ILE A 194 -7.14 -36.96 38.39
C ILE A 194 -7.22 -36.57 36.90
N THR A 195 -8.42 -36.60 36.31
CA THR A 195 -8.63 -36.15 34.92
C THR A 195 -9.11 -34.70 34.89
N ARG A 196 -8.56 -33.88 33.99
CA ARG A 196 -8.97 -32.48 33.76
C ARG A 196 -9.44 -32.27 32.31
N PRO A 197 -10.68 -31.82 32.06
CA PRO A 197 -11.14 -31.46 30.72
C PRO A 197 -10.52 -30.13 30.24
N ARG A 198 -10.53 -29.90 28.92
CA ARG A 198 -10.06 -28.65 28.31
C ARG A 198 -10.96 -27.47 28.72
N MET A 199 -10.37 -26.27 28.80
CA MET A 199 -11.06 -25.05 29.22
C MET A 199 -11.83 -24.31 28.12
N SER A 200 -11.64 -24.69 26.85
CA SER A 200 -12.31 -24.14 25.67
C SER A 200 -12.46 -25.19 24.57
N MET A 201 -13.37 -24.97 23.62
CA MET A 201 -13.56 -25.84 22.47
C MET A 201 -12.43 -25.67 21.44
N LEU A 202 -12.22 -26.71 20.64
CA LEU A 202 -11.35 -26.70 19.47
C LEU A 202 -12.20 -27.20 18.29
N THR A 203 -12.32 -26.42 17.21
CA THR A 203 -13.19 -26.77 16.07
C THR A 203 -12.47 -26.72 14.72
N TYR A 204 -12.88 -27.60 13.80
CA TYR A 204 -12.30 -27.71 12.47
C TYR A 204 -12.88 -26.67 11.51
N ALA A 205 -11.99 -25.96 10.82
CA ALA A 205 -12.30 -24.84 9.93
C ALA A 205 -11.99 -25.13 8.45
N GLY A 206 -11.74 -26.40 8.10
CA GLY A 206 -11.49 -26.88 6.75
C GLY A 206 -10.14 -26.50 6.14
N SER A 207 -10.01 -26.68 4.83
CA SER A 207 -8.85 -26.23 4.04
C SER A 207 -9.01 -24.76 3.61
N LYS A 208 -7.97 -23.95 3.81
CA LYS A 208 -7.94 -22.53 3.45
C LYS A 208 -6.61 -22.16 2.78
N LYS A 209 -6.66 -21.40 1.68
CA LYS A 209 -5.45 -20.77 1.12
C LYS A 209 -4.81 -19.86 2.18
N ILE A 210 -3.48 -19.76 2.20
CA ILE A 210 -2.73 -18.96 3.18
C ILE A 210 -3.22 -17.49 3.22
N THR A 211 -3.53 -16.91 2.06
CA THR A 211 -4.16 -15.57 1.93
C THR A 211 -5.51 -15.41 2.65
N ARG A 212 -6.21 -16.50 2.98
CA ARG A 212 -7.54 -16.55 3.62
C ARG A 212 -7.53 -17.12 5.03
N LEU A 213 -6.35 -17.34 5.63
CA LEU A 213 -6.25 -17.65 7.05
C LEU A 213 -6.66 -16.43 7.90
N PRO A 214 -7.28 -16.64 9.09
CA PRO A 214 -7.63 -15.55 9.99
C PRO A 214 -6.38 -14.92 10.62
N ARG A 215 -6.56 -13.75 11.25
CA ARG A 215 -5.52 -13.08 12.07
C ARG A 215 -5.15 -13.98 13.26
N ARG A 216 -3.94 -13.81 13.81
CA ARG A 216 -3.37 -14.65 14.90
C ARG A 216 -3.35 -16.15 14.57
N SER A 217 -3.04 -16.48 13.32
CA SER A 217 -2.84 -17.87 12.87
C SER A 217 -1.40 -18.34 13.08
N ALA A 218 -1.23 -19.58 13.54
CA ALA A 218 0.02 -20.32 13.45
C ALA A 218 -0.04 -21.32 12.28
N ILE A 219 0.88 -21.21 11.31
CA ILE A 219 1.04 -22.14 10.20
C ILE A 219 2.17 -23.11 10.53
N VAL A 220 1.92 -24.42 10.38
CA VAL A 220 2.86 -25.47 10.82
C VAL A 220 3.32 -26.34 9.67
N ALA A 221 4.65 -26.46 9.52
CA ALA A 221 5.33 -27.31 8.55
C ALA A 221 6.47 -28.09 9.24
N PHE A 222 7.08 -29.07 8.57
CA PHE A 222 8.05 -29.99 9.19
C PHE A 222 9.46 -29.96 8.60
N SER A 223 9.77 -28.94 7.79
CA SER A 223 11.14 -28.56 7.39
C SER A 223 11.39 -27.08 7.62
N SER A 224 12.67 -26.69 7.76
CA SER A 224 13.13 -25.29 7.73
C SER A 224 12.66 -24.58 6.48
N ASP A 225 12.79 -25.27 5.35
CA ASP A 225 12.69 -24.70 4.01
C ASP A 225 11.23 -24.34 3.68
N GLU A 226 10.27 -25.18 4.10
CA GLU A 226 8.85 -24.88 4.00
C GLU A 226 8.45 -23.75 4.95
N VAL A 227 8.99 -23.72 6.19
CA VAL A 227 8.73 -22.61 7.12
C VAL A 227 9.24 -21.28 6.54
N TYR A 228 10.43 -21.25 5.94
CA TYR A 228 10.96 -20.07 5.27
C TYR A 228 10.14 -19.69 4.02
N ALA A 229 9.72 -20.66 3.21
CA ALA A 229 8.91 -20.42 2.01
C ALA A 229 7.52 -19.84 2.35
N VAL A 230 6.84 -20.42 3.36
CA VAL A 230 5.56 -19.94 3.86
C VAL A 230 5.70 -18.57 4.54
N ALA A 231 6.76 -18.33 5.31
CA ALA A 231 7.00 -17.02 5.94
C ALA A 231 7.26 -15.91 4.90
N GLU A 232 8.05 -16.18 3.86
CA GLU A 232 8.28 -15.24 2.75
C GLU A 232 7.00 -15.01 1.92
N LEU A 233 6.18 -16.04 1.71
CA LEU A 233 4.86 -15.90 1.07
C LEU A 233 3.92 -15.01 1.88
N ILE A 234 3.88 -15.19 3.21
CA ILE A 234 3.05 -14.37 4.11
C ILE A 234 3.57 -12.93 4.15
N ARG A 235 4.89 -12.70 4.25
CA ARG A 235 5.49 -11.35 4.17
C ARG A 235 5.01 -10.60 2.93
N ARG A 236 5.09 -11.23 1.75
CA ARG A 236 4.65 -10.66 0.45
C ARG A 236 3.16 -10.38 0.34
N GLN A 237 2.32 -10.93 1.21
CA GLN A 237 0.85 -10.91 1.08
C GLN A 237 0.11 -10.34 2.30
N ARG A 238 0.81 -10.18 3.44
CA ARG A 238 0.27 -9.83 4.77
C ARG A 238 1.26 -9.02 5.63
N GLY A 239 2.30 -8.43 5.05
CA GLY A 239 3.29 -7.60 5.75
C GLY A 239 4.38 -8.39 6.48
N GLY A 240 4.06 -9.46 7.21
CA GLY A 240 5.08 -10.26 7.88
C GLY A 240 4.60 -11.48 8.67
N ALA A 241 5.57 -12.31 9.05
CA ALA A 241 5.38 -13.43 9.95
C ALA A 241 6.58 -13.63 10.89
N ALA A 242 6.31 -14.10 12.11
CA ALA A 242 7.34 -14.58 13.03
C ALA A 242 7.71 -16.02 12.67
N VAL A 243 8.97 -16.40 12.89
CA VAL A 243 9.50 -17.74 12.54
C VAL A 243 9.99 -18.48 13.79
N VAL A 244 9.47 -19.70 14.02
CA VAL A 244 9.82 -20.54 15.17
C VAL A 244 10.21 -21.97 14.74
N LEU A 245 11.51 -22.24 14.66
CA LEU A 245 12.07 -23.58 14.43
C LEU A 245 12.56 -24.20 15.75
N GLY A 246 12.55 -25.53 15.82
CA GLY A 246 13.10 -26.28 16.96
C GLY A 246 14.61 -26.06 17.21
N SER A 247 15.37 -25.66 16.19
CA SER A 247 16.80 -25.35 16.24
C SER A 247 17.15 -24.00 16.87
N LEU A 248 16.26 -22.99 16.73
CA LEU A 248 16.47 -21.62 17.22
C LEU A 248 16.78 -21.61 18.71
N SER A 249 17.67 -20.71 19.15
CA SER A 249 17.98 -20.58 20.58
C SER A 249 16.74 -20.16 21.40
N PRO A 250 16.72 -20.44 22.71
CA PRO A 250 15.67 -19.94 23.59
C PRO A 250 15.46 -18.43 23.45
N ARG A 251 16.54 -17.67 23.24
CA ARG A 251 16.54 -16.21 23.06
C ARG A 251 15.91 -15.78 21.74
N THR A 252 16.44 -16.27 20.60
CA THR A 252 15.87 -15.96 19.26
C THR A 252 14.40 -16.36 19.19
N ARG A 253 14.05 -17.53 19.74
CA ARG A 253 12.68 -18.06 19.74
C ARG A 253 11.73 -17.21 20.58
N ASN A 254 12.15 -16.77 21.76
CA ASN A 254 11.36 -15.85 22.59
C ASN A 254 11.15 -14.50 21.88
N ALA A 255 12.19 -13.90 21.30
CA ALA A 255 12.07 -12.63 20.59
C ALA A 255 11.16 -12.72 19.35
N GLN A 256 11.17 -13.85 18.62
CA GLN A 256 10.22 -14.10 17.53
C GLN A 256 8.78 -14.31 18.04
N VAL A 257 8.59 -14.98 19.18
CA VAL A 257 7.27 -15.13 19.82
C VAL A 257 6.75 -13.80 20.38
N GLU A 258 7.62 -12.95 20.91
CA GLU A 258 7.29 -11.61 21.40
C GLU A 258 6.79 -10.71 20.27
N LEU A 259 7.44 -10.76 19.10
CA LEU A 259 7.04 -10.06 17.86
C LEU A 259 5.64 -10.49 17.35
N PHE A 260 5.24 -11.75 17.57
CA PHE A 260 3.86 -12.22 17.34
C PHE A 260 2.89 -11.80 18.46
N GLN A 261 3.32 -11.89 19.72
CA GLN A 261 2.46 -11.58 20.87
C GLN A 261 2.13 -10.09 21.00
N SER A 262 3.09 -9.21 20.71
CA SER A 262 2.96 -7.74 20.63
C SER A 262 2.03 -7.26 19.50
N GLY A 263 1.74 -8.13 18.52
CA GLY A 263 0.94 -7.82 17.35
C GLY A 263 1.70 -7.14 16.21
N ASP A 264 3.04 -7.04 16.29
CA ASP A 264 3.90 -6.53 15.21
C ASP A 264 3.79 -7.41 13.95
N VAL A 265 3.52 -8.71 14.12
CA VAL A 265 3.00 -9.61 13.07
C VAL A 265 1.77 -10.38 13.56
N GLU A 266 0.92 -10.76 12.61
CA GLU A 266 -0.34 -11.48 12.89
C GLU A 266 -0.26 -12.97 12.58
N PHE A 267 0.88 -13.42 12.08
CA PHE A 267 1.13 -14.79 11.63
C PHE A 267 2.41 -15.32 12.24
N LEU A 268 2.36 -16.58 12.66
CA LEU A 268 3.50 -17.35 13.15
C LEU A 268 3.70 -18.53 12.21
N VAL A 269 4.90 -18.75 11.69
CA VAL A 269 5.24 -19.95 10.90
C VAL A 269 6.26 -20.78 11.68
N ALA A 270 5.96 -22.06 11.88
CA ALA A 270 6.73 -22.87 12.83
C ALA A 270 6.77 -24.36 12.49
N THR A 271 7.62 -25.10 13.22
CA THR A 271 7.54 -26.56 13.30
C THR A 271 6.71 -27.03 14.49
N ASP A 272 6.57 -28.35 14.63
CA ASP A 272 6.14 -29.06 15.84
C ASP A 272 6.73 -28.52 17.17
N ALA A 273 7.83 -27.77 17.13
CA ALA A 273 8.38 -27.01 18.25
C ALA A 273 7.38 -26.07 18.96
N ILE A 274 6.29 -25.62 18.31
CA ILE A 274 5.20 -24.89 19.02
C ILE A 274 4.24 -25.81 19.78
N GLY A 275 4.20 -27.09 19.43
CA GLY A 275 3.42 -28.12 20.13
C GLY A 275 3.89 -28.35 21.57
N MET A 276 5.08 -27.88 21.94
CA MET A 276 5.62 -27.95 23.30
C MET A 276 6.31 -26.66 23.74
N GLY A 277 5.94 -26.15 24.91
CA GLY A 277 6.77 -25.23 25.68
C GLY A 277 6.92 -23.79 25.21
N LEU A 278 5.93 -23.27 24.50
CA LEU A 278 5.72 -21.83 24.31
C LEU A 278 4.31 -21.43 24.76
N ASN A 279 4.19 -20.28 25.44
CA ASN A 279 2.91 -19.68 25.79
C ASN A 279 2.46 -18.73 24.66
N LEU A 280 1.68 -19.28 23.73
CA LEU A 280 1.19 -18.60 22.53
C LEU A 280 -0.31 -18.32 22.66
N ASP A 281 -0.73 -17.08 22.41
CA ASP A 281 -2.15 -16.73 22.19
C ASP A 281 -2.43 -16.81 20.68
N VAL A 282 -2.67 -18.04 20.21
CA VAL A 282 -3.00 -18.36 18.82
C VAL A 282 -4.49 -18.69 18.74
N ASP A 283 -5.20 -18.11 17.78
CA ASP A 283 -6.65 -18.30 17.62
C ASP A 283 -6.97 -19.36 16.55
N HIS A 284 -6.02 -19.61 15.64
CA HIS A 284 -6.13 -20.61 14.58
C HIS A 284 -4.80 -21.36 14.32
N VAL A 285 -4.84 -22.68 14.16
CA VAL A 285 -3.69 -23.49 13.71
C VAL A 285 -3.95 -24.10 12.33
N ALA A 286 -3.08 -23.81 11.36
CA ALA A 286 -3.17 -24.32 10.00
C ALA A 286 -1.98 -25.24 9.68
N PHE A 287 -2.25 -26.50 9.34
CA PHE A 287 -1.19 -27.43 8.88
C PHE A 287 -0.87 -27.18 7.40
N ALA A 288 0.37 -26.82 7.10
CA ALA A 288 0.88 -26.68 5.73
C ALA A 288 1.43 -28.00 5.16
N GLN A 289 1.68 -28.98 6.02
CA GLN A 289 2.10 -30.33 5.68
C GLN A 289 1.42 -31.32 6.64
N GLU A 290 1.26 -32.58 6.22
CA GLU A 290 0.70 -33.68 7.02
C GLU A 290 1.72 -34.79 7.36
N ARG A 291 2.95 -34.66 6.85
CA ARG A 291 4.03 -35.64 6.95
C ARG A 291 5.29 -34.99 7.52
N LYS A 292 6.04 -35.75 8.33
CA LYS A 292 7.34 -35.34 8.86
C LYS A 292 8.37 -36.44 8.75
N PHE A 293 9.64 -36.06 8.79
CA PHE A 293 10.75 -36.99 9.00
C PHE A 293 10.83 -37.36 10.49
N ASP A 294 10.89 -38.66 10.82
CA ASP A 294 10.97 -39.15 12.20
C ASP A 294 12.38 -39.60 12.62
N GLY A 295 13.41 -39.21 11.85
CA GLY A 295 14.79 -39.66 12.00
C GLY A 295 15.13 -40.84 11.08
N TYR A 296 14.13 -41.58 10.59
CA TYR A 296 14.31 -42.73 9.71
C TYR A 296 13.54 -42.59 8.39
N GLN A 297 12.30 -42.09 8.41
CA GLN A 297 11.43 -42.01 7.24
C GLN A 297 10.43 -40.84 7.28
N TYR A 298 9.86 -40.52 6.11
CA TYR A 298 8.82 -39.49 5.96
C TYR A 298 7.40 -40.08 6.12
N ARG A 299 6.93 -40.18 7.36
CA ARG A 299 5.59 -40.70 7.70
C ARG A 299 4.55 -39.59 7.89
N ARG A 300 3.26 -39.94 7.85
CA ARG A 300 2.17 -39.07 8.35
C ARG A 300 2.33 -38.84 9.86
N LEU A 301 1.81 -37.70 10.35
CA LEU A 301 1.62 -37.45 11.78
C LEU A 301 0.62 -38.44 12.39
N SER A 302 0.76 -38.73 13.69
CA SER A 302 -0.31 -39.39 14.44
C SER A 302 -1.40 -38.38 14.85
N ALA A 303 -2.60 -38.87 15.16
CA ALA A 303 -3.67 -38.03 15.73
C ALA A 303 -3.24 -37.32 17.04
N SER A 304 -2.36 -37.94 17.83
CA SER A 304 -1.78 -37.32 19.03
C SER A 304 -0.78 -36.20 18.71
N GLU A 305 0.01 -36.30 17.63
CA GLU A 305 0.91 -35.23 17.17
C GLU A 305 0.10 -34.06 16.58
N PHE A 306 -0.91 -34.34 15.75
CA PHE A 306 -1.89 -33.34 15.32
C PHE A 306 -2.55 -32.65 16.53
N GLY A 307 -3.04 -33.41 17.52
CA GLY A 307 -3.74 -32.88 18.69
C GLY A 307 -2.88 -32.02 19.62
N GLN A 308 -1.59 -32.36 19.73
CA GLN A 308 -0.62 -31.58 20.51
C GLN A 308 -0.33 -30.21 19.87
N ILE A 309 -0.37 -30.13 18.53
CA ILE A 309 -0.14 -28.91 17.74
C ILE A 309 -1.44 -28.10 17.60
N ALA A 310 -2.52 -28.72 17.10
CA ALA A 310 -3.84 -28.09 16.94
C ALA A 310 -4.40 -27.57 18.27
N GLY A 311 -4.18 -28.31 19.37
CA GLY A 311 -4.57 -27.90 20.72
C GLY A 311 -3.84 -26.66 21.27
N ARG A 312 -2.93 -26.04 20.50
CA ARG A 312 -2.37 -24.69 20.77
C ARG A 312 -3.29 -23.55 20.31
N ALA A 313 -4.29 -23.82 19.47
CA ALA A 313 -5.33 -22.84 19.14
C ALA A 313 -6.33 -22.71 20.30
N GLY A 314 -6.68 -21.47 20.67
CA GLY A 314 -7.55 -21.17 21.80
C GLY A 314 -6.82 -21.29 23.15
N ARG A 315 -7.14 -20.40 24.08
CA ARG A 315 -6.42 -20.28 25.37
C ARG A 315 -7.36 -19.82 26.48
N HIS A 316 -7.21 -20.42 27.67
CA HIS A 316 -8.19 -20.30 28.76
C HIS A 316 -9.60 -20.64 28.26
N THR A 317 -10.56 -19.73 28.39
CA THR A 317 -11.95 -19.87 27.91
C THR A 317 -12.17 -19.39 26.47
N ARG A 318 -11.13 -18.95 25.75
CA ARG A 318 -11.23 -18.58 24.33
C ARG A 318 -11.12 -19.85 23.48
N ASP A 319 -12.14 -20.11 22.66
CA ASP A 319 -12.18 -21.23 21.73
C ASP A 319 -11.09 -21.09 20.65
N GLY A 320 -10.63 -22.24 20.15
CA GLY A 320 -9.64 -22.33 19.10
C GLY A 320 -10.20 -22.95 17.84
N THR A 321 -9.60 -22.65 16.70
CA THR A 321 -9.88 -23.33 15.44
C THR A 321 -8.64 -24.00 14.88
N PHE A 322 -8.81 -25.10 14.13
CA PHE A 322 -7.72 -25.72 13.37
C PHE A 322 -8.15 -26.02 11.95
N GLY A 323 -7.20 -26.19 11.04
CA GLY A 323 -7.46 -26.46 9.64
C GLY A 323 -6.18 -26.83 8.88
N VAL A 324 -6.27 -26.87 7.56
CA VAL A 324 -5.12 -27.13 6.69
C VAL A 324 -4.95 -26.00 5.67
N THR A 325 -3.73 -25.83 5.14
CA THR A 325 -3.53 -24.90 4.02
C THR A 325 -4.07 -25.51 2.72
N GLY A 326 -4.32 -24.67 1.72
CA GLY A 326 -4.74 -25.10 0.38
C GLY A 326 -3.69 -25.87 -0.44
N GLN A 327 -2.64 -26.41 0.19
CA GLN A 327 -1.65 -27.35 -0.38
C GLN A 327 -1.79 -28.77 0.20
N VAL A 328 -2.64 -28.95 1.21
CA VAL A 328 -2.91 -30.23 1.87
C VAL A 328 -4.38 -30.57 1.70
N ASP A 329 -4.67 -31.85 1.48
CA ASP A 329 -6.05 -32.34 1.43
C ASP A 329 -6.76 -32.12 2.78
N PRO A 330 -8.10 -31.94 2.79
CA PRO A 330 -8.87 -31.89 4.04
C PRO A 330 -8.60 -33.13 4.90
N LEU A 331 -8.53 -32.94 6.22
CA LEU A 331 -8.40 -34.03 7.19
C LEU A 331 -9.64 -34.93 7.14
N ASP A 332 -9.42 -36.24 7.30
CA ASP A 332 -10.46 -37.27 7.37
C ASP A 332 -11.41 -37.02 8.58
N ASP A 333 -12.71 -37.27 8.44
CA ASP A 333 -13.71 -36.98 9.48
C ASP A 333 -13.41 -37.67 10.82
N ASP A 334 -12.97 -38.95 10.80
CA ASP A 334 -12.52 -39.71 11.98
C ASP A 334 -11.37 -38.99 12.74
N LEU A 335 -10.46 -38.35 12.00
CA LEU A 335 -9.34 -37.61 12.56
C LEU A 335 -9.81 -36.25 13.11
N VAL A 336 -10.78 -35.60 12.46
CA VAL A 336 -11.42 -34.38 12.98
C VAL A 336 -12.13 -34.68 14.30
N GLU A 337 -12.97 -35.71 14.38
CA GLU A 337 -13.68 -36.09 15.61
C GLU A 337 -12.70 -36.40 16.75
N ALA A 338 -11.62 -37.14 16.47
CA ALA A 338 -10.56 -37.44 17.44
C ALA A 338 -9.86 -36.18 17.95
N LEU A 339 -9.67 -35.16 17.10
CA LEU A 339 -9.02 -33.90 17.45
C LEU A 339 -9.91 -32.97 18.27
N GLU A 340 -11.18 -32.80 17.89
CA GLU A 340 -12.16 -31.97 18.59
C GLU A 340 -12.50 -32.55 19.97
N ASN A 341 -12.71 -33.87 20.07
CA ASN A 341 -12.98 -34.55 21.34
C ASN A 341 -11.71 -34.88 22.17
N HIS A 342 -10.52 -34.60 21.63
CA HIS A 342 -9.22 -34.95 22.21
C HIS A 342 -9.05 -36.44 22.58
N HIS A 343 -9.69 -37.33 21.80
CA HIS A 343 -9.66 -38.76 22.02
C HIS A 343 -8.57 -39.39 21.15
N PHE A 344 -7.48 -39.84 21.79
CA PHE A 344 -6.31 -40.39 21.10
C PHE A 344 -5.96 -41.78 21.65
N GLN A 345 -5.26 -42.58 20.84
CA GLN A 345 -4.81 -43.91 21.23
C GLN A 345 -3.91 -43.86 22.49
N SER A 346 -4.26 -44.66 23.50
CA SER A 346 -3.48 -44.78 24.74
C SER A 346 -2.05 -45.27 24.47
N VAL A 347 -1.08 -44.69 25.18
CA VAL A 347 0.31 -45.14 25.16
C VAL A 347 0.37 -46.52 25.80
N ARG A 348 0.94 -47.50 25.10
CA ARG A 348 1.03 -48.91 25.54
C ARG A 348 2.39 -49.29 26.12
N THR A 349 3.44 -48.56 25.73
CA THR A 349 4.83 -48.90 26.06
C THR A 349 5.63 -47.62 26.26
N LEU A 350 6.50 -47.58 27.28
CA LEU A 350 7.44 -46.49 27.52
C LEU A 350 8.88 -46.95 27.22
N GLN A 351 9.72 -46.06 26.71
CA GLN A 351 11.14 -46.37 26.47
C GLN A 351 11.87 -46.44 27.81
N TRP A 352 12.76 -47.40 27.96
CA TRP A 352 13.49 -47.68 29.19
C TRP A 352 14.97 -47.94 28.91
N ARG A 353 15.82 -47.40 29.79
CA ARG A 353 17.26 -47.66 29.84
C ARG A 353 17.62 -48.10 31.26
N ASN A 354 18.53 -49.05 31.40
CA ASN A 354 18.99 -49.49 32.71
C ASN A 354 19.65 -48.31 33.46
N ARG A 355 19.22 -48.08 34.71
CA ARG A 355 19.74 -47.02 35.58
C ARG A 355 20.99 -47.44 36.36
N THR A 356 21.09 -48.72 36.72
CA THR A 356 22.22 -49.29 37.46
C THR A 356 23.30 -49.72 36.47
N LEU A 357 24.15 -48.78 36.07
CA LEU A 357 25.27 -49.01 35.16
C LEU A 357 26.49 -49.57 35.91
N ASP A 358 27.28 -50.41 35.23
CA ASP A 358 28.48 -51.03 35.77
C ASP A 358 29.72 -50.42 35.11
N PHE A 359 30.50 -49.65 35.86
CA PHE A 359 31.66 -48.93 35.33
C PHE A 359 32.98 -49.70 35.48
N ARG A 360 32.96 -51.01 35.79
CA ARG A 360 34.21 -51.77 36.02
C ARG A 360 35.11 -51.91 34.78
N SER A 361 34.52 -51.90 33.58
CA SER A 361 35.21 -51.93 32.28
C SER A 361 34.27 -51.42 31.18
N LEU A 362 34.78 -51.22 29.96
CA LEU A 362 33.95 -50.83 28.81
C LEU A 362 32.92 -51.91 28.44
N GLU A 363 33.28 -53.19 28.56
CA GLU A 363 32.43 -54.34 28.24
C GLU A 363 31.31 -54.49 29.27
N THR A 364 31.61 -54.28 30.56
CA THR A 364 30.60 -54.33 31.63
C THR A 364 29.67 -53.12 31.58
N LEU A 365 30.17 -51.93 31.23
CA LEU A 365 29.34 -50.76 30.96
C LEU A 365 28.39 -51.04 29.80
N ARG A 366 28.91 -51.51 28.66
CA ARG A 366 28.12 -51.91 27.50
C ARG A 366 27.04 -52.93 27.87
N ALA A 367 27.41 -54.04 28.52
CA ALA A 367 26.46 -55.08 28.94
C ALA A 367 25.39 -54.55 29.91
N SER A 368 25.74 -53.59 30.78
CA SER A 368 24.79 -52.94 31.67
C SER A 368 23.82 -52.00 30.92
N LEU A 369 24.28 -51.26 29.90
CA LEU A 369 23.44 -50.44 29.03
C LEU A 369 22.53 -51.31 28.15
N ASP A 370 23.03 -52.46 27.67
CA ASP A 370 22.33 -53.33 26.73
C ASP A 370 21.19 -54.16 27.35
N ARG A 371 21.06 -54.17 28.68
CA ARG A 371 20.04 -54.90 29.45
C ARG A 371 18.61 -54.58 28.98
N ALA A 372 17.76 -55.60 28.91
CA ALA A 372 16.32 -55.44 28.62
C ALA A 372 15.49 -55.17 29.90
N PRO A 373 14.35 -54.47 29.81
CA PRO A 373 13.42 -54.31 30.92
C PRO A 373 12.71 -55.63 31.28
N GLY A 374 12.49 -55.87 32.56
CA GLY A 374 11.76 -57.03 33.09
C GLY A 374 10.29 -56.74 33.46
N ILE A 375 9.71 -55.63 32.98
CA ILE A 375 8.35 -55.19 33.32
C ILE A 375 7.57 -54.99 32.01
N GLU A 376 6.39 -55.59 31.93
CA GLU A 376 5.52 -55.46 30.76
C GLU A 376 4.98 -54.02 30.62
N GLY A 377 5.04 -53.45 29.42
CA GLY A 377 4.78 -52.02 29.17
C GLY A 377 6.04 -51.14 29.15
N LEU A 378 7.24 -51.73 29.29
CA LEU A 378 8.52 -51.07 29.01
C LEU A 378 9.21 -51.72 27.82
N SER A 379 9.76 -50.91 26.90
CA SER A 379 10.65 -51.34 25.82
C SER A 379 12.07 -50.88 26.12
N LYS A 380 13.09 -51.67 25.72
CA LYS A 380 14.46 -51.16 25.68
C LYS A 380 14.51 -50.00 24.68
N ALA A 381 15.00 -48.84 25.11
CA ALA A 381 15.16 -47.68 24.24
C ALA A 381 16.09 -48.01 23.04
N PRO A 382 15.85 -47.43 21.85
CA PRO A 382 16.81 -47.46 20.75
C PRO A 382 18.20 -46.96 21.18
N PRO A 383 19.29 -47.38 20.50
CA PRO A 383 20.62 -46.85 20.77
C PRO A 383 20.68 -45.33 20.54
N SER A 384 20.72 -44.58 21.63
CA SER A 384 20.86 -43.13 21.64
C SER A 384 22.26 -42.69 21.20
N VAL A 385 22.45 -41.39 20.93
CA VAL A 385 23.72 -40.82 20.45
C VAL A 385 24.87 -41.16 21.40
N ASP A 386 24.67 -41.05 22.72
CA ASP A 386 25.67 -41.36 23.74
C ASP A 386 26.14 -42.82 23.71
N VAL A 387 25.23 -43.78 23.54
CA VAL A 387 25.55 -45.22 23.35
C VAL A 387 26.27 -45.43 22.01
N THR A 388 25.82 -44.79 20.94
CA THR A 388 26.40 -44.91 19.59
C THR A 388 27.82 -44.33 19.51
N VAL A 389 28.08 -43.25 20.25
CA VAL A 389 29.40 -42.66 20.43
C VAL A 389 30.28 -43.58 21.26
N LEU A 390 29.82 -44.07 22.42
CA LEU A 390 30.56 -45.04 23.24
C LEU A 390 30.97 -46.28 22.41
N ASP A 391 30.10 -46.75 21.52
CA ASP A 391 30.36 -47.89 20.65
C ASP A 391 31.44 -47.66 19.59
N ARG A 392 31.72 -46.40 19.23
CA ARG A 392 32.76 -46.00 18.28
C ARG A 392 34.05 -45.65 19.02
N VAL A 393 33.95 -44.78 20.02
CA VAL A 393 35.05 -44.29 20.86
C VAL A 393 35.67 -45.44 21.65
N GLY A 394 34.87 -46.39 22.15
CA GLY A 394 35.35 -47.62 22.79
C GLY A 394 36.04 -48.64 21.85
N ARG A 395 36.22 -48.33 20.55
CA ARG A 395 37.04 -49.12 19.61
C ARG A 395 38.43 -48.52 19.38
N ASP A 396 38.61 -47.23 19.66
CA ASP A 396 39.88 -46.50 19.57
C ASP A 396 40.92 -47.09 20.57
N PRO A 397 42.10 -47.54 20.12
CA PRO A 397 43.14 -48.08 21.01
C PRO A 397 43.58 -47.09 22.10
N GLU A 398 43.82 -45.81 21.76
CA GLU A 398 44.28 -44.82 22.74
C GLU A 398 43.24 -44.60 23.86
N VAL A 399 41.95 -44.71 23.52
CA VAL A 399 40.85 -44.57 24.47
C VAL A 399 40.78 -45.79 25.40
N LYS A 400 40.96 -47.00 24.87
CA LYS A 400 40.98 -48.23 25.69
C LYS A 400 42.10 -48.20 26.73
N ASP A 401 43.30 -47.80 26.32
CA ASP A 401 44.47 -47.72 27.19
C ASP A 401 44.30 -46.67 28.30
N LEU A 402 43.54 -45.60 28.04
CA LEU A 402 43.16 -44.58 29.03
C LEU A 402 41.95 -44.98 29.89
N ALA A 403 41.04 -45.84 29.41
CA ALA A 403 39.79 -46.24 30.07
C ALA A 403 39.94 -47.49 30.97
N THR A 404 41.10 -47.62 31.63
CA THR A 404 41.52 -48.82 32.38
C THR A 404 41.05 -48.90 33.84
N SER A 405 40.42 -47.85 34.37
CA SER A 405 39.89 -47.79 35.74
C SER A 405 38.45 -47.31 35.78
N ARG A 406 37.73 -47.63 36.87
CA ARG A 406 36.30 -47.34 37.03
C ARG A 406 35.97 -45.86 36.83
N GLU A 407 36.82 -45.00 37.37
CA GLU A 407 36.70 -43.56 37.32
C GLU A 407 36.92 -43.03 35.90
N ARG A 408 37.79 -43.68 35.10
CA ARG A 408 38.02 -43.33 33.69
C ARG A 408 36.91 -43.86 32.77
N VAL A 409 36.38 -45.06 33.03
CA VAL A 409 35.21 -45.61 32.32
C VAL A 409 33.97 -44.74 32.57
N GLN A 410 33.76 -44.29 33.81
CA GLN A 410 32.69 -43.35 34.13
C GLN A 410 32.92 -41.97 33.48
N LEU A 411 34.14 -41.42 33.54
CA LEU A 411 34.48 -40.15 32.87
C LEU A 411 34.21 -40.22 31.36
N LEU A 412 34.60 -41.32 30.70
CA LEU A 412 34.32 -41.52 29.28
C LEU A 412 32.82 -41.49 29.02
N TRP A 413 32.03 -42.22 29.81
CA TRP A 413 30.56 -42.21 29.69
C TRP A 413 29.94 -40.82 29.89
N ASP A 414 30.46 -40.02 30.82
CA ASP A 414 30.00 -38.65 31.06
C ASP A 414 30.37 -37.68 29.92
N ILE A 415 31.39 -37.99 29.11
CA ILE A 415 31.77 -37.26 27.90
C ILE A 415 31.00 -37.80 26.67
N CYS A 416 30.70 -39.09 26.58
CA CYS A 416 29.80 -39.64 25.54
C CYS A 416 28.39 -39.02 25.60
N GLN A 417 27.96 -38.53 26.77
CA GLN A 417 26.72 -37.77 26.96
C GLN A 417 26.75 -36.32 26.40
N ILE A 418 27.81 -35.88 25.69
CA ILE A 418 27.79 -34.58 24.98
C ILE A 418 26.78 -34.64 23.81
N PRO A 419 25.73 -33.79 23.80
CA PRO A 419 24.76 -33.79 22.71
C PRO A 419 25.40 -33.31 21.40
N ASP A 420 25.08 -33.99 20.30
CA ASP A 420 25.41 -33.48 18.97
C ASP A 420 24.40 -32.40 18.54
N TYR A 421 24.59 -31.18 19.06
CA TYR A 421 23.83 -30.01 18.64
C TYR A 421 24.04 -29.67 17.15
N ARG A 422 25.14 -30.13 16.54
CA ARG A 422 25.55 -29.84 15.15
C ARG A 422 24.97 -30.82 14.12
N ARG A 423 24.49 -31.99 14.56
CA ARG A 423 23.99 -33.09 13.71
C ARG A 423 25.00 -33.51 12.63
N ILE A 424 26.26 -33.66 13.02
CA ILE A 424 27.35 -34.07 12.14
C ILE A 424 27.34 -35.59 11.92
N ALA A 425 28.17 -36.07 10.99
CA ALA A 425 28.36 -37.51 10.83
C ALA A 425 28.86 -38.12 12.16
N PRO A 426 28.27 -39.24 12.66
CA PRO A 426 28.64 -39.81 13.96
C PRO A 426 30.06 -40.38 14.07
N ALA A 427 30.91 -40.22 13.05
CA ALA A 427 32.36 -40.42 13.15
C ALA A 427 33.01 -39.15 13.73
N ASN A 428 32.75 -38.00 13.13
CA ASN A 428 33.27 -36.69 13.54
C ASN A 428 32.84 -36.30 14.98
N HIS A 429 31.64 -36.68 15.42
CA HIS A 429 31.23 -36.49 16.83
C HIS A 429 31.96 -37.44 17.78
N ALA A 430 32.28 -38.66 17.34
CA ALA A 430 33.08 -39.60 18.11
C ALA A 430 34.55 -39.15 18.20
N GLU A 431 35.12 -38.59 17.13
CA GLU A 431 36.47 -37.98 17.11
C GLU A 431 36.57 -36.84 18.13
N LEU A 432 35.61 -35.91 18.13
CA LEU A 432 35.50 -34.83 19.12
C LEU A 432 35.42 -35.36 20.57
N VAL A 433 34.62 -36.39 20.80
CA VAL A 433 34.48 -37.01 22.13
C VAL A 433 35.77 -37.75 22.54
N SER A 434 36.45 -38.42 21.61
CA SER A 434 37.80 -38.99 21.84
C SER A 434 38.81 -37.89 22.20
N GLU A 435 38.82 -36.75 21.50
CA GLU A 435 39.77 -35.65 21.77
C GLU A 435 39.53 -35.03 23.16
N ILE A 436 38.28 -34.74 23.52
CA ILE A 436 37.92 -34.24 24.86
C ILE A 436 38.29 -35.28 25.95
N PHE A 437 38.02 -36.57 25.71
CA PHE A 437 38.43 -37.63 26.65
C PHE A 437 39.96 -37.78 26.72
N ARG A 438 40.72 -37.54 25.67
CA ARG A 438 42.20 -37.56 25.73
C ARG A 438 42.75 -36.40 26.58
N PHE A 439 42.20 -35.19 26.48
CA PHE A 439 42.60 -34.05 27.32
C PHE A 439 42.27 -34.28 28.80
N VAL A 440 41.00 -34.49 29.17
CA VAL A 440 40.61 -34.74 30.58
C VAL A 440 41.20 -36.09 31.06
N ALA A 441 41.45 -36.99 30.11
CA ALA A 441 42.34 -38.16 30.14
C ALA A 441 43.70 -37.85 30.79
N ARG A 442 44.57 -37.20 30.01
CA ARG A 442 46.01 -37.05 30.26
C ARG A 442 46.35 -35.83 31.12
N ASP A 443 45.71 -34.70 30.80
CA ASP A 443 46.06 -33.36 31.32
C ASP A 443 45.11 -32.89 32.45
N GLY A 444 44.05 -33.65 32.71
CA GLY A 444 43.07 -33.41 33.77
C GLY A 444 42.03 -32.32 33.45
N ALA A 445 42.24 -31.53 32.40
CA ALA A 445 41.31 -30.54 31.87
C ALA A 445 41.55 -30.33 30.36
N ILE A 446 40.57 -29.81 29.64
CA ILE A 446 40.72 -29.38 28.24
C ILE A 446 41.70 -28.21 28.18
N ALA A 447 42.61 -28.23 27.20
CA ALA A 447 43.57 -27.15 26.98
C ALA A 447 42.88 -25.85 26.60
N GLU A 448 43.19 -24.76 27.31
CA GLU A 448 42.45 -23.49 27.22
C GLU A 448 42.63 -22.82 25.85
N ASP A 449 43.85 -22.82 25.28
CA ASP A 449 44.11 -22.32 23.92
C ASP A 449 43.33 -23.10 22.85
N TRP A 450 43.09 -24.41 23.07
CA TRP A 450 42.30 -25.23 22.15
C TRP A 450 40.82 -24.89 22.28
N PHE A 451 40.31 -24.79 23.51
CA PHE A 451 38.92 -24.42 23.78
C PHE A 451 38.60 -23.02 23.25
N ASP A 452 39.53 -22.08 23.35
CA ASP A 452 39.34 -20.73 22.81
C ASP A 452 39.24 -20.71 21.29
N ARG A 453 40.11 -21.45 20.58
CA ARG A 453 40.02 -21.58 19.11
C ARG A 453 38.65 -22.13 18.66
N GLN A 454 38.09 -23.08 19.40
CA GLN A 454 36.76 -23.63 19.14
C GLN A 454 35.63 -22.62 19.39
N CYS A 455 35.79 -21.73 20.38
CA CYS A 455 34.86 -20.63 20.64
C CYS A 455 34.97 -19.53 19.58
N ALA A 456 36.18 -19.07 19.29
CA ALA A 456 36.49 -18.00 18.32
C ALA A 456 36.06 -18.36 16.88
N PHE A 457 36.10 -19.64 16.50
CA PHE A 457 35.56 -20.10 15.22
C PHE A 457 34.06 -19.76 15.04
N ALA A 458 33.30 -19.81 16.14
CA ALA A 458 31.86 -19.53 16.19
C ALA A 458 31.54 -18.06 16.51
N ASP A 459 32.44 -17.31 17.15
CA ASP A 459 32.22 -15.92 17.59
C ASP A 459 32.26 -14.89 16.44
N ARG A 460 31.29 -14.99 15.54
CA ARG A 460 31.20 -14.20 14.31
C ARG A 460 29.74 -14.03 13.89
N THR A 461 29.28 -12.79 13.69
CA THR A 461 27.87 -12.43 13.41
C THR A 461 27.55 -12.13 11.94
N ASP A 462 28.54 -12.27 11.05
CA ASP A 462 28.35 -12.28 9.60
C ASP A 462 27.61 -13.54 9.09
N GLY A 463 27.26 -13.52 7.80
CA GLY A 463 26.58 -14.63 7.12
C GLY A 463 25.05 -14.51 7.10
N ASP A 464 24.42 -15.60 6.69
CA ASP A 464 22.98 -15.74 6.60
C ASP A 464 22.37 -16.47 7.82
N ILE A 465 21.06 -16.71 7.76
CA ILE A 465 20.28 -17.35 8.83
C ILE A 465 20.84 -18.74 9.18
N ASP A 466 21.19 -19.53 8.16
CA ASP A 466 21.61 -20.91 8.36
C ASP A 466 23.11 -21.00 8.75
N THR A 467 23.95 -20.06 8.29
CA THR A 467 25.31 -19.83 8.83
C THR A 467 25.27 -19.51 10.32
N LEU A 468 24.43 -18.57 10.73
CA LEU A 468 24.28 -18.19 12.14
C LEU A 468 23.68 -19.34 12.99
N ALA A 469 22.67 -20.06 12.48
CA ALA A 469 22.12 -21.23 13.16
C ALA A 469 23.19 -22.33 13.37
N ASN A 470 24.07 -22.56 12.40
CA ASN A 470 25.20 -23.50 12.52
C ASN A 470 26.28 -23.02 13.51
N ARG A 471 26.57 -21.71 13.58
CA ARG A 471 27.46 -21.14 14.61
C ARG A 471 26.87 -21.27 16.02
N ILE A 472 25.56 -21.07 16.17
CA ILE A 472 24.84 -21.33 17.43
C ILE A 472 24.90 -22.81 17.82
N ALA A 473 24.71 -23.73 16.85
CA ALA A 473 24.88 -25.16 17.09
C ALA A 473 26.31 -25.52 17.53
N HIS A 474 27.33 -24.85 16.98
CA HIS A 474 28.72 -25.01 17.39
C HIS A 474 28.95 -24.57 18.84
N ILE A 475 28.54 -23.35 19.21
CA ILE A 475 28.81 -22.81 20.55
C ILE A 475 28.07 -23.57 21.66
N ARG A 476 26.90 -24.16 21.40
CA ARG A 476 26.17 -24.98 22.39
C ARG A 476 26.96 -26.18 22.90
N THR A 477 27.72 -26.85 22.04
CA THR A 477 28.59 -27.97 22.47
C THR A 477 29.62 -27.48 23.50
N TRP A 478 30.16 -26.29 23.32
CA TRP A 478 31.12 -25.67 24.24
C TRP A 478 30.45 -25.11 25.50
N THR A 479 29.25 -24.51 25.40
CA THR A 479 28.44 -24.13 26.59
C THR A 479 28.06 -25.34 27.44
N PHE A 480 27.77 -26.49 26.84
CA PHE A 480 27.54 -27.75 27.57
C PHE A 480 28.81 -28.25 28.26
N ALA A 481 29.96 -28.23 27.56
CA ALA A 481 31.25 -28.60 28.14
C ALA A 481 31.66 -27.68 29.29
N ALA A 482 31.51 -26.36 29.15
CA ALA A 482 31.80 -25.37 30.19
C ALA A 482 30.92 -25.53 31.42
N ASN A 483 29.69 -26.03 31.27
CA ASN A 483 28.79 -26.38 32.38
C ASN A 483 29.20 -27.63 33.17
N ARG A 484 30.25 -28.37 32.79
CA ARG A 484 30.78 -29.52 33.53
C ARG A 484 31.91 -29.06 34.46
N SER A 485 31.70 -29.24 35.77
CA SER A 485 32.54 -28.63 36.83
C SER A 485 34.01 -29.06 36.88
N ASN A 486 34.38 -30.13 36.17
CA ASN A 486 35.68 -30.79 36.28
C ASN A 486 36.40 -30.96 34.92
N TRP A 487 35.97 -30.26 33.86
CA TRP A 487 36.57 -30.38 32.51
C TRP A 487 37.43 -29.19 32.10
N LEU A 488 37.34 -28.06 32.81
CA LEU A 488 38.07 -26.81 32.55
C LEU A 488 38.69 -26.30 33.85
N ARG A 489 39.77 -25.50 33.75
CA ARG A 489 40.48 -24.95 34.91
C ARG A 489 39.72 -23.80 35.56
N ASP A 490 39.16 -22.88 34.75
CA ASP A 490 38.14 -21.91 35.18
C ASP A 490 36.80 -22.12 34.46
N PRO A 491 35.91 -22.98 34.97
CA PRO A 491 34.59 -23.17 34.39
C PRO A 491 33.72 -21.90 34.38
N ARG A 492 33.96 -20.90 35.24
CA ARG A 492 33.13 -19.68 35.29
C ARG A 492 33.45 -18.75 34.13
N HIS A 493 34.72 -18.46 33.91
CA HIS A 493 35.17 -17.67 32.76
C HIS A 493 34.62 -18.25 31.44
N TRP A 494 34.73 -19.56 31.25
CA TRP A 494 34.26 -20.21 30.03
C TRP A 494 32.72 -20.24 29.92
N GLN A 495 31.98 -20.42 31.02
CA GLN A 495 30.50 -20.31 31.00
C GLN A 495 30.02 -18.90 30.60
N GLU A 496 30.68 -17.86 31.10
CA GLU A 496 30.36 -16.47 30.73
C GLU A 496 30.73 -16.18 29.28
N ARG A 497 31.92 -16.62 28.83
CA ARG A 497 32.41 -16.43 27.45
C ARG A 497 31.55 -17.15 26.42
N THR A 498 31.21 -18.43 26.59
CA THR A 498 30.36 -19.13 25.61
C THR A 498 28.92 -18.65 25.62
N ARG A 499 28.39 -18.23 26.79
CA ARG A 499 27.08 -17.57 26.89
C ARG A 499 27.04 -16.26 26.11
N ALA A 500 28.04 -15.39 26.29
CA ALA A 500 28.12 -14.11 25.57
C ALA A 500 28.28 -14.28 24.05
N ILE A 501 28.78 -15.43 23.59
CA ILE A 501 28.79 -15.81 22.16
C ILE A 501 27.41 -16.32 21.71
N GLU A 502 26.75 -17.24 22.45
CA GLU A 502 25.40 -17.70 22.09
C GLU A 502 24.38 -16.55 22.09
N ASP A 503 24.44 -15.63 23.06
CA ASP A 503 23.56 -14.45 23.13
C ASP A 503 23.75 -13.53 21.90
N ARG A 504 24.99 -13.14 21.56
CA ARG A 504 25.29 -12.29 20.38
C ARG A 504 24.87 -12.94 19.06
N LEU A 505 25.14 -14.23 18.87
CA LEU A 505 24.70 -14.97 17.69
C LEU A 505 23.17 -15.09 17.63
N SER A 506 22.51 -15.24 18.78
CA SER A 506 21.04 -15.32 18.87
C SER A 506 20.33 -14.04 18.49
N ASP A 507 20.91 -12.89 18.86
CA ASP A 507 20.40 -11.56 18.50
C ASP A 507 20.62 -11.29 17.01
N ALA A 508 21.83 -11.54 16.49
CA ALA A 508 22.11 -11.46 15.05
C ALA A 508 21.16 -12.36 14.23
N LEU A 509 20.88 -13.58 14.69
CA LEU A 509 19.93 -14.48 14.05
C LEU A 509 18.49 -13.93 14.11
N HIS A 510 18.08 -13.33 15.24
CA HIS A 510 16.77 -12.68 15.33
C HIS A 510 16.67 -11.51 14.34
N GLU A 511 17.69 -10.66 14.23
CA GLU A 511 17.72 -9.55 13.29
C GLU A 511 17.60 -10.02 11.85
N ARG A 512 18.37 -11.05 11.43
CA ARG A 512 18.28 -11.61 10.08
C ARG A 512 16.91 -12.23 9.78
N LEU A 513 16.30 -12.94 10.75
CA LEU A 513 14.94 -13.46 10.61
C LEU A 513 13.92 -12.32 10.45
N THR A 514 13.99 -11.29 11.29
CA THR A 514 13.08 -10.14 11.25
C THR A 514 13.26 -9.32 9.97
N GLN A 515 14.49 -9.09 9.50
CA GLN A 515 14.78 -8.43 8.21
C GLN A 515 14.24 -9.22 7.02
N ARG A 516 14.29 -10.56 7.05
CA ARG A 516 13.84 -11.43 5.95
C ARG A 516 12.34 -11.68 5.94
N PHE A 517 11.68 -11.74 7.10
CA PHE A 517 10.28 -12.20 7.22
C PHE A 517 9.28 -11.16 7.72
N VAL A 518 9.72 -9.93 8.03
CA VAL A 518 8.84 -8.83 8.46
C VAL A 518 9.12 -7.55 7.66
N ASP A 519 8.14 -7.05 6.92
CA ASP A 519 8.17 -5.65 6.48
C ASP A 519 7.81 -4.71 7.64
N ARG A 520 8.85 -4.12 8.23
CA ARG A 520 8.72 -3.14 9.31
C ARG A 520 7.81 -1.96 8.95
N ARG A 521 7.71 -1.56 7.69
CA ARG A 521 6.84 -0.44 7.26
C ARG A 521 5.38 -0.79 7.44
N THR A 522 4.93 -1.88 6.81
CA THR A 522 3.55 -2.38 6.93
C THR A 522 3.20 -2.74 8.38
N SER A 523 4.11 -3.41 9.11
CA SER A 523 3.88 -3.79 10.51
C SER A 523 3.63 -2.61 11.45
N VAL A 524 4.46 -1.56 11.40
CA VAL A 524 4.33 -0.39 12.29
C VAL A 524 3.06 0.41 11.97
N LEU A 525 2.77 0.63 10.68
CA LEU A 525 1.56 1.34 10.26
C LEU A 525 0.30 0.56 10.69
N MET A 526 0.25 -0.75 10.45
CA MET A 526 -0.88 -1.60 10.86
C MET A 526 -1.04 -1.70 12.38
N LYS A 527 0.01 -1.48 13.17
CA LYS A 527 -0.07 -1.44 14.64
C LYS A 527 -0.79 -0.16 15.12
N ARG A 528 -0.29 1.01 14.73
CA ARG A 528 -0.88 2.31 15.14
C ARG A 528 -2.33 2.48 14.65
N LEU A 529 -2.64 1.97 13.46
CA LEU A 529 -3.99 1.95 12.88
C LEU A 529 -4.97 1.08 13.70
N ARG A 530 -4.48 0.08 14.47
CA ARG A 530 -5.28 -0.69 15.45
C ARG A 530 -5.41 0.00 16.82
N GLU A 531 -4.46 0.85 17.20
CA GLU A 531 -4.42 1.54 18.50
C GLU A 531 -5.38 2.74 18.59
N ASN A 532 -6.06 3.10 17.48
CA ASN A 532 -6.98 4.24 17.37
C ASN A 532 -6.35 5.61 17.73
N ALA A 533 -5.02 5.72 17.65
CA ALA A 533 -4.34 7.01 17.70
C ALA A 533 -4.90 7.94 16.61
N MET A 534 -5.07 9.23 16.93
CA MET A 534 -5.31 10.24 15.90
C MET A 534 -4.03 10.37 15.08
N LEU A 535 -4.10 9.93 13.82
CA LEU A 535 -3.00 10.08 12.87
C LEU A 535 -3.07 11.48 12.28
N GLU A 536 -2.09 12.31 12.62
CA GLU A 536 -1.98 13.66 12.07
C GLU A 536 -1.49 13.60 10.62
N ALA A 537 -2.19 14.31 9.74
CA ALA A 537 -1.85 14.43 8.33
C ALA A 537 -1.22 15.80 8.08
N GLU A 538 0.09 15.82 7.86
CA GLU A 538 0.81 16.99 7.40
C GLU A 538 0.58 17.16 5.89
N ILE A 539 0.52 18.39 5.40
CA ILE A 539 0.35 18.68 3.97
C ILE A 539 1.42 19.68 3.57
N THR A 540 2.25 19.29 2.60
CA THR A 540 3.37 20.10 2.11
C THR A 540 2.86 21.32 1.32
N THR A 541 3.73 22.31 1.11
CA THR A 541 3.43 23.48 0.29
C THR A 541 3.15 23.13 -1.19
N SER A 542 3.65 21.99 -1.67
CA SER A 542 3.34 21.41 -2.98
C SER A 542 1.99 20.68 -3.02
N GLY A 543 1.34 20.47 -1.87
CA GLY A 543 0.06 19.79 -1.74
C GLY A 543 0.15 18.28 -1.53
N ASP A 544 1.34 17.74 -1.25
CA ASP A 544 1.53 16.33 -0.93
C ASP A 544 1.06 16.04 0.49
N VAL A 545 0.37 14.92 0.68
CA VAL A 545 -0.19 14.49 1.96
C VAL A 545 0.77 13.49 2.60
N LEU A 546 1.31 13.87 3.74
CA LEU A 546 2.15 13.05 4.60
C LEU A 546 1.30 12.59 5.80
N VAL A 547 1.41 11.33 6.21
CA VAL A 547 0.90 10.86 7.51
C VAL A 547 2.06 10.26 8.27
N GLU A 548 2.35 10.79 9.46
CA GLU A 548 3.54 10.40 10.25
C GLU A 548 4.85 10.46 9.42
N GLY A 549 4.99 11.48 8.57
CA GLY A 549 6.13 11.66 7.66
C GLY A 549 6.18 10.73 6.44
N GLN A 550 5.16 9.91 6.17
CA GLN A 550 5.10 9.04 4.99
C GLN A 550 4.16 9.58 3.92
N HIS A 551 4.61 9.63 2.66
CA HIS A 551 3.82 10.08 1.51
C HIS A 551 2.66 9.12 1.21
N VAL A 552 1.45 9.68 1.07
CA VAL A 552 0.20 8.91 0.86
C VAL A 552 -0.51 9.28 -0.45
N GLY A 553 -0.21 10.43 -1.03
CA GLY A 553 -0.88 11.01 -2.20
C GLY A 553 -0.84 12.54 -2.16
N SER A 554 -1.58 13.24 -3.02
CA SER A 554 -1.64 14.71 -3.05
C SER A 554 -3.07 15.27 -3.01
N LEU A 555 -3.26 16.43 -2.39
CA LEU A 555 -4.54 17.12 -2.21
C LEU A 555 -4.58 18.46 -2.96
N GLN A 556 -5.05 18.42 -4.20
CA GLN A 556 -5.24 19.61 -5.04
C GLN A 556 -6.65 20.18 -4.84
N GLY A 557 -6.74 21.41 -4.32
CA GLY A 557 -8.04 22.03 -4.00
C GLY A 557 -8.78 21.24 -2.93
N PHE A 558 -9.86 20.55 -3.34
CA PHE A 558 -10.68 19.65 -2.52
C PHE A 558 -10.64 18.18 -3.01
N ARG A 559 -9.67 17.83 -3.85
CA ARG A 559 -9.53 16.50 -4.46
C ARG A 559 -8.23 15.81 -4.06
N PHE A 560 -8.34 14.64 -3.44
CA PHE A 560 -7.22 13.79 -3.03
C PHE A 560 -6.93 12.73 -4.09
N THR A 561 -5.66 12.60 -4.47
CA THR A 561 -5.16 11.57 -5.39
C THR A 561 -4.16 10.69 -4.64
N PRO A 562 -4.50 9.44 -4.28
CA PRO A 562 -3.58 8.52 -3.63
C PRO A 562 -2.33 8.24 -4.48
N ASP A 563 -1.20 7.94 -3.83
CA ASP A 563 0.04 7.57 -4.53
C ASP A 563 -0.13 6.24 -5.29
N PRO A 564 0.03 6.21 -6.64
CA PRO A 564 -0.13 4.99 -7.43
C PRO A 564 0.95 3.93 -7.17
N LYS A 565 2.01 4.24 -6.41
CA LYS A 565 3.02 3.26 -5.97
C LYS A 565 2.61 2.48 -4.71
N ALA A 566 1.56 2.91 -4.01
CA ALA A 566 1.02 2.21 -2.85
C ALA A 566 0.09 1.06 -3.28
N ASP A 567 0.66 0.02 -3.90
CA ASP A 567 -0.10 -1.14 -4.40
C ASP A 567 -0.21 -2.25 -3.34
N GLY A 568 -1.41 -2.81 -3.15
CA GLY A 568 -1.70 -3.85 -2.16
C GLY A 568 -3.10 -3.80 -1.56
N PRO A 569 -3.49 -4.82 -0.76
CA PRO A 569 -4.82 -4.88 -0.14
C PRO A 569 -5.07 -3.75 0.87
N ASP A 570 -4.01 -3.29 1.54
CA ASP A 570 -4.07 -2.31 2.61
C ASP A 570 -4.09 -0.85 2.09
N ALA A 571 -3.79 -0.63 0.81
CA ALA A 571 -3.85 0.68 0.16
C ALA A 571 -5.22 1.35 0.31
N LYS A 572 -6.31 0.56 0.27
CA LYS A 572 -7.68 1.05 0.50
C LYS A 572 -7.94 1.46 1.96
N ALA A 573 -7.30 0.80 2.93
CA ALA A 573 -7.39 1.18 4.33
C ALA A 573 -6.59 2.48 4.58
N ILE A 574 -5.40 2.58 4.01
CA ILE A 574 -4.54 3.78 4.04
C ILE A 574 -5.27 4.99 3.43
N ALA A 575 -5.84 4.86 2.23
CA ALA A 575 -6.62 5.92 1.59
C ALA A 575 -7.86 6.33 2.40
N ALA A 576 -8.59 5.38 3.00
CA ALA A 576 -9.73 5.69 3.86
C ALA A 576 -9.33 6.43 5.15
N VAL A 577 -8.15 6.12 5.72
CA VAL A 577 -7.57 6.84 6.85
C VAL A 577 -7.12 8.25 6.44
N ALA A 578 -6.49 8.41 5.28
CA ALA A 578 -6.13 9.71 4.73
C ALA A 578 -7.37 10.60 4.54
N HIS A 579 -8.43 10.12 3.89
CA HIS A 579 -9.69 10.87 3.77
C HIS A 579 -10.28 11.29 5.13
N LYS A 580 -10.17 10.46 6.17
CA LYS A 580 -10.64 10.79 7.52
C LYS A 580 -9.80 11.87 8.20
N ALA A 581 -8.47 11.83 8.04
CA ALA A 581 -7.57 12.85 8.58
C ALA A 581 -7.69 14.19 7.84
N LEU A 582 -7.85 14.15 6.51
CA LEU A 582 -7.97 15.33 5.65
C LEU A 582 -9.27 16.13 5.86
N ALA A 583 -10.30 15.56 6.49
CA ALA A 583 -11.60 16.22 6.70
C ALA A 583 -11.47 17.59 7.38
N GLY A 584 -10.62 17.71 8.41
CA GLY A 584 -10.42 18.98 9.12
C GLY A 584 -9.76 20.08 8.28
N GLU A 585 -8.83 19.72 7.38
CA GLU A 585 -8.25 20.68 6.42
C GLU A 585 -9.25 21.00 5.30
N LEU A 586 -10.07 20.05 4.85
CA LEU A 586 -11.12 20.32 3.85
C LEU A 586 -12.12 21.36 4.37
N ASP A 587 -12.54 21.26 5.64
CA ASP A 587 -13.36 22.27 6.31
C ASP A 587 -12.64 23.63 6.41
N ARG A 588 -11.36 23.64 6.81
CA ARG A 588 -10.56 24.88 6.91
C ARG A 588 -10.36 25.56 5.55
N ARG A 589 -10.12 24.78 4.48
CA ARG A 589 -10.06 25.25 3.09
C ARG A 589 -11.42 25.78 2.63
N ALA A 590 -12.51 25.13 2.99
CA ALA A 590 -13.88 25.56 2.66
C ALA A 590 -14.26 26.88 3.35
N GLU A 591 -13.84 27.09 4.60
CA GLU A 591 -13.99 28.37 5.29
C GLU A 591 -13.13 29.48 4.65
N LYS A 592 -11.85 29.21 4.37
CA LYS A 592 -10.95 30.18 3.73
C LYS A 592 -11.44 30.59 2.34
N LEU A 593 -11.79 29.62 1.48
CA LEU A 593 -12.37 29.90 0.16
C LEU A 593 -13.70 30.66 0.28
N GLY A 594 -14.56 30.29 1.24
CA GLY A 594 -15.81 31.00 1.52
C GLY A 594 -15.65 32.49 1.83
N ARG A 595 -14.45 32.93 2.26
CA ARG A 595 -14.09 34.35 2.48
C ARG A 595 -13.13 34.93 1.43
N ALA A 596 -12.67 34.13 0.45
CA ALA A 596 -11.64 34.56 -0.51
C ALA A 596 -12.15 35.71 -1.41
N PRO A 597 -11.35 36.76 -1.66
CA PRO A 597 -11.71 37.87 -2.53
C PRO A 597 -11.72 37.47 -4.01
N ASN A 598 -12.46 38.21 -4.84
CA ASN A 598 -12.64 37.86 -6.27
C ASN A 598 -11.34 37.68 -7.09
N PRO A 599 -10.22 38.39 -6.84
CA PRO A 599 -8.97 38.20 -7.60
C PRO A 599 -8.23 36.88 -7.34
N GLU A 600 -8.49 36.17 -6.24
CA GLU A 600 -7.88 34.84 -5.99
C GLU A 600 -8.50 33.72 -6.86
N LEU A 601 -9.59 34.03 -7.57
CA LEU A 601 -10.41 33.11 -8.35
C LEU A 601 -10.26 33.41 -9.85
N VAL A 602 -9.73 32.44 -10.59
CA VAL A 602 -9.41 32.57 -12.02
C VAL A 602 -10.06 31.44 -12.82
N LEU A 603 -10.98 31.80 -13.72
CA LEU A 603 -11.57 30.87 -14.68
C LEU A 603 -10.62 30.70 -15.88
N SER A 604 -10.18 29.47 -16.09
CA SER A 604 -9.29 29.06 -17.19
C SER A 604 -10.10 28.74 -18.46
N VAL A 605 -9.45 28.77 -19.63
CA VAL A 605 -10.10 28.59 -20.95
C VAL A 605 -10.65 27.16 -21.15
N ASP A 606 -10.07 26.17 -20.46
CA ASP A 606 -10.59 24.80 -20.36
C ASP A 606 -11.89 24.68 -19.51
N GLY A 607 -12.43 25.81 -19.06
CA GLY A 607 -13.59 25.92 -18.18
C GLY A 607 -13.31 25.63 -16.71
N THR A 608 -12.05 25.42 -16.30
CA THR A 608 -11.70 25.11 -14.90
C THR A 608 -11.55 26.40 -14.08
N LEU A 609 -12.34 26.54 -13.02
CA LEU A 609 -12.14 27.57 -12.01
C LEU A 609 -11.02 27.12 -11.05
N ARG A 610 -10.03 27.99 -10.89
CA ARG A 610 -8.88 27.81 -10.00
C ARG A 610 -8.92 28.81 -8.85
N TRP A 611 -8.53 28.36 -7.67
CA TRP A 611 -8.28 29.18 -6.48
C TRP A 611 -6.82 29.01 -6.07
N LEU A 612 -6.05 30.09 -6.02
CA LEU A 612 -4.60 30.06 -5.75
C LEU A 612 -3.85 29.03 -6.65
N GLY A 613 -4.27 28.93 -7.92
CA GLY A 613 -3.75 27.99 -8.92
C GLY A 613 -4.38 26.58 -8.90
N ALA A 614 -4.86 26.11 -7.75
CA ALA A 614 -5.46 24.79 -7.60
C ALA A 614 -6.87 24.71 -8.22
N PRO A 615 -7.22 23.65 -8.95
CA PRO A 615 -8.56 23.48 -9.53
C PRO A 615 -9.60 23.19 -8.44
N ILE A 616 -10.74 23.88 -8.48
CA ILE A 616 -11.82 23.74 -7.47
C ILE A 616 -13.22 23.50 -8.06
N ALA A 617 -13.47 23.90 -9.31
CA ALA A 617 -14.74 23.68 -9.99
C ALA A 617 -14.57 23.69 -11.51
N LYS A 618 -15.54 23.15 -12.26
CA LYS A 618 -15.60 23.27 -13.74
C LYS A 618 -16.95 23.84 -14.18
N ILE A 619 -16.92 24.72 -15.18
CA ILE A 619 -18.11 25.40 -15.72
C ILE A 619 -18.93 24.43 -16.59
N VAL A 620 -20.26 24.52 -16.49
CA VAL A 620 -21.23 23.74 -17.28
C VAL A 620 -22.30 24.66 -17.88
N SER A 621 -22.80 24.30 -19.07
CA SER A 621 -23.91 25.02 -19.71
C SER A 621 -25.20 24.86 -18.91
N THR A 622 -26.08 25.84 -19.03
CA THR A 622 -27.51 25.69 -18.76
C THR A 622 -28.29 26.02 -20.05
N ASP A 623 -29.62 26.09 -19.99
CA ASP A 623 -30.44 26.53 -21.14
C ASP A 623 -30.13 27.98 -21.56
N ASP A 624 -29.81 28.84 -20.57
CA ASP A 624 -29.46 30.25 -20.76
C ASP A 624 -27.94 30.41 -20.86
N ALA A 625 -27.48 30.90 -22.02
CA ALA A 625 -26.07 31.08 -22.32
C ALA A 625 -25.36 32.08 -21.38
N LEU A 626 -26.11 33.03 -20.81
CA LEU A 626 -25.58 34.04 -19.88
C LEU A 626 -25.71 33.62 -18.40
N LYS A 627 -26.24 32.43 -18.13
CA LYS A 627 -26.33 31.85 -16.77
C LYS A 627 -25.71 30.44 -16.73
N PRO A 628 -24.39 30.30 -17.00
CA PRO A 628 -23.67 29.06 -16.73
C PRO A 628 -23.71 28.71 -15.23
N ARG A 629 -23.32 27.49 -14.89
CA ARG A 629 -23.14 27.04 -13.50
C ARG A 629 -21.75 26.46 -13.28
N LEU A 630 -21.25 26.47 -12.04
CA LEU A 630 -20.06 25.72 -11.65
C LEU A 630 -20.40 24.43 -10.91
N VAL A 631 -19.69 23.35 -11.24
CA VAL A 631 -19.74 22.06 -10.52
C VAL A 631 -18.42 21.87 -9.79
N LEU A 632 -18.48 21.66 -8.47
CA LEU A 632 -17.28 21.51 -7.63
C LEU A 632 -16.49 20.24 -7.97
N LEU A 633 -15.16 20.39 -8.02
CA LEU A 633 -14.19 19.31 -8.15
C LEU A 633 -13.72 18.90 -6.75
N ALA A 634 -14.58 18.15 -6.04
CA ALA A 634 -14.36 17.75 -4.65
C ALA A 634 -14.86 16.32 -4.41
N ASP A 635 -14.06 15.52 -3.69
CA ASP A 635 -14.39 14.13 -3.33
C ASP A 635 -15.40 14.04 -2.17
N ASP A 636 -15.77 12.82 -1.81
CA ASP A 636 -16.72 12.47 -0.73
C ASP A 636 -16.31 12.99 0.67
N GLY A 637 -15.11 13.56 0.84
CA GLY A 637 -14.70 14.25 2.06
C GLY A 637 -15.37 15.61 2.27
N LEU A 638 -15.72 16.34 1.19
CA LEU A 638 -16.36 17.66 1.29
C LEU A 638 -17.89 17.53 1.27
N THR A 639 -18.50 17.52 2.46
CA THR A 639 -19.93 17.26 2.67
C THR A 639 -20.63 18.38 3.46
N GLY A 640 -21.97 18.36 3.44
CA GLY A 640 -22.80 19.24 4.28
C GLY A 640 -22.52 20.74 4.12
N PRO A 641 -22.60 21.54 5.21
CA PRO A 641 -22.49 23.00 5.16
C PRO A 641 -21.16 23.54 4.61
N ALA A 642 -20.09 22.74 4.62
CA ALA A 642 -18.81 23.12 4.03
C ALA A 642 -18.87 23.09 2.49
N ARG A 643 -19.55 22.08 1.92
CA ARG A 643 -19.77 21.97 0.48
C ARG A 643 -20.70 23.09 -0.03
N GLU A 644 -21.78 23.37 0.70
CA GLU A 644 -22.76 24.42 0.38
C GLU A 644 -22.08 25.79 0.34
N ARG A 645 -21.32 26.15 1.39
CA ARG A 645 -20.56 27.41 1.47
C ARG A 645 -19.59 27.60 0.29
N VAL A 646 -18.95 26.53 -0.18
CA VAL A 646 -18.05 26.58 -1.34
C VAL A 646 -18.83 26.74 -2.64
N GLN A 647 -19.95 26.03 -2.82
CA GLN A 647 -20.83 26.16 -3.98
C GLN A 647 -21.39 27.60 -4.09
N ASP A 648 -21.96 28.13 -3.01
CA ASP A 648 -22.52 29.48 -2.96
C ASP A 648 -21.46 30.54 -3.29
N ARG A 649 -20.24 30.38 -2.76
CA ARG A 649 -19.13 31.31 -3.02
C ARG A 649 -18.74 31.33 -4.49
N VAL A 650 -18.65 30.18 -5.16
CA VAL A 650 -18.22 30.11 -6.57
C VAL A 650 -19.34 30.49 -7.53
N ASP A 651 -20.60 30.14 -7.25
CA ASP A 651 -21.74 30.59 -8.07
C ASP A 651 -21.96 32.11 -7.94
N LEU A 652 -21.74 32.70 -6.74
CA LEU A 652 -21.72 34.15 -6.55
C LEU A 652 -20.56 34.83 -7.31
N TRP A 653 -19.37 34.23 -7.32
CA TRP A 653 -18.24 34.71 -8.12
C TRP A 653 -18.58 34.67 -9.61
N LEU A 654 -19.08 33.54 -10.11
CA LEU A 654 -19.41 33.33 -11.51
C LEU A 654 -20.46 34.34 -11.99
N LYS A 655 -21.54 34.49 -11.23
CA LYS A 655 -22.58 35.48 -11.51
C LYS A 655 -21.98 36.88 -11.60
N SER A 656 -21.22 37.31 -10.58
CA SER A 656 -20.58 38.63 -10.55
C SER A 656 -19.61 38.83 -11.72
N HIS A 657 -18.84 37.81 -12.10
CA HIS A 657 -17.87 37.84 -13.20
C HIS A 657 -18.56 37.99 -14.56
N VAL A 658 -19.59 37.19 -14.82
CA VAL A 658 -20.38 37.22 -16.07
C VAL A 658 -21.19 38.51 -16.17
N GLU A 659 -21.87 38.94 -15.11
CA GLU A 659 -22.62 40.21 -15.07
C GLU A 659 -21.71 41.44 -15.23
N THR A 660 -20.45 41.39 -14.74
CA THR A 660 -19.50 42.49 -14.89
C THR A 660 -18.93 42.58 -16.31
N LEU A 661 -18.45 41.46 -16.87
CA LEU A 661 -17.80 41.45 -18.19
C LEU A 661 -18.80 41.58 -19.35
N LEU A 662 -19.98 40.96 -19.23
CA LEU A 662 -21.02 40.98 -20.25
C LEU A 662 -22.16 41.95 -19.92
N LYS A 663 -21.94 42.92 -19.01
CA LYS A 663 -22.94 43.92 -18.61
C LYS A 663 -23.77 44.48 -19.78
N PRO A 664 -23.19 44.86 -20.94
CA PRO A 664 -23.98 45.39 -22.05
C PRO A 664 -25.06 44.42 -22.60
N LEU A 665 -24.89 43.11 -22.46
CA LEU A 665 -25.91 42.12 -22.82
C LEU A 665 -27.04 42.08 -21.77
N PHE A 666 -26.71 42.21 -20.49
CA PHE A 666 -27.71 42.32 -19.42
C PHE A 666 -28.48 43.64 -19.51
N ASP A 667 -27.81 44.77 -19.78
CA ASP A 667 -28.44 46.07 -20.02
C ASP A 667 -29.39 46.03 -21.25
N LEU A 668 -29.04 45.28 -22.30
CA LEU A 668 -29.90 45.03 -23.47
C LEU A 668 -31.11 44.14 -23.16
N LEU A 669 -30.94 43.06 -22.38
CA LEU A 669 -32.05 42.22 -21.92
C LEU A 669 -33.00 42.96 -20.98
N ALA A 670 -32.47 43.79 -20.07
CA ALA A 670 -33.22 44.52 -19.06
C ALA A 670 -33.87 45.82 -19.57
N GLY A 671 -33.65 46.20 -20.84
CA GLY A 671 -34.05 47.48 -21.44
C GLY A 671 -35.57 47.70 -21.53
N ALA A 672 -36.23 47.97 -20.41
CA ALA A 672 -37.67 48.21 -20.32
C ALA A 672 -38.11 49.46 -21.10
N GLU A 673 -37.26 50.48 -21.19
CA GLU A 673 -37.45 51.69 -22.00
C GLU A 673 -37.44 51.43 -23.53
N LEU A 674 -37.03 50.24 -23.99
CA LEU A 674 -37.00 49.93 -25.41
C LEU A 674 -38.40 49.64 -25.96
N THR A 675 -38.72 50.24 -27.12
CA THR A 675 -39.88 49.91 -27.95
C THR A 675 -39.88 48.42 -28.33
N ALA A 676 -41.05 47.87 -28.70
CA ALA A 676 -41.16 46.45 -29.07
C ALA A 676 -40.20 46.05 -30.23
N ALA A 677 -40.04 46.91 -31.23
CA ALA A 677 -39.10 46.71 -32.33
C ALA A 677 -37.62 46.77 -31.89
N ALA A 678 -37.26 47.75 -31.04
CA ALA A 678 -35.91 47.82 -30.47
C ALA A 678 -35.58 46.61 -29.60
N ARG A 679 -36.56 46.12 -28.82
CA ARG A 679 -36.42 44.97 -27.92
C ARG A 679 -36.20 43.65 -28.66
N GLY A 680 -36.86 43.46 -29.82
CA GLY A 680 -36.59 42.33 -30.71
C GLY A 680 -35.13 42.31 -31.18
N ILE A 681 -34.61 43.45 -31.62
CA ILE A 681 -33.22 43.58 -32.08
C ILE A 681 -32.22 43.45 -30.91
N ALA A 682 -32.56 43.96 -29.73
CA ALA A 682 -31.77 43.73 -28.51
C ALA A 682 -31.68 42.24 -28.15
N PHE A 683 -32.79 41.50 -28.25
CA PHE A 683 -32.81 40.05 -28.04
C PHE A 683 -31.93 39.32 -29.07
N ARG A 684 -32.09 39.60 -30.38
CA ARG A 684 -31.25 39.00 -31.43
C ARG A 684 -29.77 39.35 -31.26
N LEU A 685 -29.44 40.56 -30.78
CA LEU A 685 -28.07 40.95 -30.44
C LEU A 685 -27.50 40.13 -29.28
N VAL A 686 -28.32 39.77 -28.29
CA VAL A 686 -27.90 38.94 -27.16
C VAL A 686 -27.69 37.48 -27.59
N GLU A 687 -28.56 36.93 -28.46
CA GLU A 687 -28.34 35.63 -29.10
C GLU A 687 -27.06 35.62 -29.97
N GLY A 688 -26.78 36.74 -30.65
CA GLY A 688 -25.53 37.00 -31.37
C GLY A 688 -24.34 37.38 -30.49
N GLN A 689 -24.46 37.31 -29.15
CA GLN A 689 -23.43 37.67 -28.16
C GLN A 689 -22.82 39.07 -28.32
N GLY A 690 -23.57 39.99 -28.92
CA GLY A 690 -23.17 41.37 -29.18
C GLY A 690 -22.79 41.69 -30.62
N VAL A 691 -22.94 40.76 -31.58
CA VAL A 691 -22.63 40.95 -33.00
C VAL A 691 -23.70 40.33 -33.91
N LEU A 692 -24.24 41.11 -34.84
CA LEU A 692 -25.11 40.65 -35.93
C LEU A 692 -24.69 41.25 -37.28
N ASP A 693 -24.82 40.47 -38.36
CA ASP A 693 -24.59 40.97 -39.71
C ASP A 693 -25.77 41.87 -40.14
N ARG A 694 -25.48 43.07 -40.64
CA ARG A 694 -26.51 44.07 -40.99
C ARG A 694 -27.47 43.57 -42.08
N SER A 695 -27.03 42.63 -42.92
CA SER A 695 -27.85 41.93 -43.91
C SER A 695 -28.95 41.05 -43.29
N GLU A 696 -28.70 40.44 -42.13
CA GLU A 696 -29.67 39.61 -41.38
C GLU A 696 -30.74 40.45 -40.65
N LEU A 697 -30.56 41.77 -40.66
CA LEU A 697 -31.41 42.77 -40.02
C LEU A 697 -31.99 43.78 -41.02
N ALA A 698 -31.80 43.58 -42.34
CA ALA A 698 -31.95 44.64 -43.34
C ALA A 698 -33.35 45.26 -43.41
N ASP A 699 -34.41 44.51 -43.12
CA ASP A 699 -35.79 45.00 -43.15
C ASP A 699 -36.28 45.50 -41.77
N GLU A 700 -35.85 44.87 -40.67
CA GLU A 700 -36.09 45.36 -39.30
C GLU A 700 -35.39 46.73 -39.07
N LEU A 701 -34.19 46.92 -39.61
CA LEU A 701 -33.47 48.20 -39.57
C LEU A 701 -34.17 49.32 -40.36
N LYS A 702 -34.99 48.99 -41.37
CA LYS A 702 -35.83 49.97 -42.08
C LYS A 702 -37.08 50.33 -41.26
N ALA A 703 -37.68 49.34 -40.59
CA ALA A 703 -38.86 49.53 -39.74
C ALA A 703 -38.55 50.29 -38.43
N LEU A 704 -37.31 50.24 -37.94
CA LEU A 704 -36.84 51.04 -36.81
C LEU A 704 -36.94 52.55 -37.08
N ASP A 705 -37.74 53.25 -36.28
CA ASP A 705 -37.73 54.71 -36.15
C ASP A 705 -36.43 55.23 -35.48
N GLN A 706 -36.29 56.55 -35.41
CA GLN A 706 -35.08 57.21 -34.88
C GLN A 706 -34.99 57.17 -33.34
N GLU A 707 -36.10 57.09 -32.63
CA GLU A 707 -36.17 57.03 -31.16
C GLU A 707 -35.72 55.66 -30.66
N SER A 708 -36.25 54.60 -31.27
CA SER A 708 -35.86 53.19 -31.09
C SER A 708 -34.35 53.00 -31.36
N ARG A 709 -33.80 53.65 -32.39
CA ARG A 709 -32.35 53.68 -32.67
C ARG A 709 -31.56 54.50 -31.65
N ALA A 710 -32.13 55.55 -31.05
CA ALA A 710 -31.49 56.31 -29.99
C ALA A 710 -31.42 55.50 -28.68
N GLY A 711 -32.49 54.78 -28.31
CA GLY A 711 -32.50 53.85 -27.18
C GLY A 711 -31.43 52.77 -27.29
N LEU A 712 -31.30 52.12 -28.45
CA LEU A 712 -30.23 51.13 -28.66
C LEU A 712 -28.81 51.74 -28.60
N ARG A 713 -28.62 52.98 -29.08
CA ARG A 713 -27.33 53.69 -28.93
C ARG A 713 -27.02 54.07 -27.47
N LYS A 714 -28.04 54.43 -26.67
CA LYS A 714 -27.92 54.68 -25.21
C LYS A 714 -27.40 53.44 -24.47
N LEU A 715 -27.77 52.25 -24.95
CA LEU A 715 -27.26 50.94 -24.46
C LEU A 715 -25.97 50.47 -25.17
N GLY A 716 -25.26 51.36 -25.87
CA GLY A 716 -23.93 51.10 -26.43
C GLY A 716 -23.90 50.43 -27.82
N VAL A 717 -25.05 50.15 -28.44
CA VAL A 717 -25.12 49.53 -29.77
C VAL A 717 -24.64 50.50 -30.85
N ARG A 718 -23.75 50.02 -31.74
CA ARG A 718 -23.30 50.72 -32.95
C ARG A 718 -23.90 50.07 -34.20
N PHE A 719 -24.37 50.93 -35.10
CA PHE A 719 -24.94 50.55 -36.39
C PHE A 719 -23.92 50.84 -37.50
N GLY A 720 -23.00 49.91 -37.74
CA GLY A 720 -21.98 50.02 -38.78
C GLY A 720 -22.55 49.87 -40.19
N ALA A 721 -21.71 49.98 -41.21
CA ALA A 721 -22.03 49.65 -42.59
C ALA A 721 -22.34 48.16 -42.78
N TYR A 722 -21.58 47.27 -42.13
CA TYR A 722 -21.69 45.83 -42.33
C TYR A 722 -22.30 45.07 -41.16
N HIS A 723 -22.15 45.55 -39.92
CA HIS A 723 -22.63 44.88 -38.71
C HIS A 723 -23.38 45.82 -37.77
N VAL A 724 -24.26 45.25 -36.95
CA VAL A 724 -24.81 45.90 -35.75
C VAL A 724 -24.17 45.21 -34.55
N TYR A 725 -23.45 45.95 -33.72
CA TYR A 725 -22.60 45.36 -32.70
C TYR A 725 -22.39 46.26 -31.47
N VAL A 726 -21.86 45.68 -30.38
CA VAL A 726 -21.55 46.39 -29.13
C VAL A 726 -20.02 46.43 -28.93
N PRO A 727 -19.34 47.58 -29.15
CA PRO A 727 -17.87 47.65 -29.11
C PRO A 727 -17.25 47.25 -27.77
N ALA A 728 -17.97 47.42 -26.66
CA ALA A 728 -17.49 47.05 -25.32
C ALA A 728 -17.23 45.54 -25.17
N LEU A 729 -17.95 44.70 -25.93
CA LEU A 729 -17.81 43.23 -25.91
C LEU A 729 -16.66 42.73 -26.79
N LEU A 730 -16.10 43.59 -27.66
CA LEU A 730 -14.89 43.30 -28.44
C LEU A 730 -13.59 43.53 -27.63
N LYS A 731 -13.69 43.90 -26.35
CA LYS A 731 -12.53 43.97 -25.44
C LYS A 731 -12.06 42.55 -25.06
N PRO A 732 -10.77 42.34 -24.74
CA PRO A 732 -10.21 40.99 -24.56
C PRO A 732 -10.95 40.10 -23.57
N ALA A 733 -11.25 40.58 -22.34
CA ALA A 733 -11.91 39.76 -21.32
C ALA A 733 -13.39 39.44 -21.64
N PRO A 734 -14.26 40.40 -22.04
CA PRO A 734 -15.60 40.10 -22.55
C PRO A 734 -15.59 39.16 -23.77
N SER A 735 -14.67 39.38 -24.71
CA SER A 735 -14.51 38.54 -25.91
C SER A 735 -14.14 37.09 -25.56
N ALA A 736 -13.18 36.89 -24.64
CA ALA A 736 -12.78 35.57 -24.18
C ALA A 736 -13.92 34.85 -23.43
N LEU A 737 -14.68 35.55 -22.59
CA LEU A 737 -15.83 34.96 -21.90
C LEU A 737 -16.97 34.62 -22.87
N ASN A 738 -17.24 35.48 -23.86
CA ASN A 738 -18.20 35.19 -24.93
C ASN A 738 -17.79 33.93 -25.72
N ALA A 739 -16.51 33.79 -26.08
CA ALA A 739 -15.99 32.59 -26.73
C ALA A 739 -16.17 31.33 -25.88
N LEU A 740 -15.85 31.41 -24.58
CA LEU A 740 -16.03 30.30 -23.62
C LEU A 740 -17.50 29.87 -23.52
N LEU A 741 -18.43 30.81 -23.33
CA LEU A 741 -19.86 30.53 -23.24
C LEU A 741 -20.45 30.03 -24.56
N TRP A 742 -19.92 30.50 -25.71
CA TRP A 742 -20.30 30.00 -27.02
C TRP A 742 -19.92 28.53 -27.19
N ALA A 743 -18.65 28.19 -26.93
CA ALA A 743 -18.14 26.83 -27.05
C ALA A 743 -18.88 25.89 -26.11
N LEU A 744 -19.05 26.30 -24.84
CA LEU A 744 -19.78 25.59 -23.81
C LEU A 744 -21.24 25.23 -24.19
N LYS A 745 -21.92 26.10 -24.96
CA LYS A 745 -23.31 25.87 -25.43
C LYS A 745 -23.41 25.13 -26.77
N ASN A 746 -22.41 25.24 -27.65
CA ASN A 746 -22.56 24.82 -29.06
C ASN A 746 -21.68 23.63 -29.49
N GLN A 747 -20.46 23.49 -28.98
CA GLN A 747 -19.46 22.53 -29.51
C GLN A 747 -18.60 21.81 -28.45
N GLY A 748 -18.68 22.22 -27.19
CA GLY A 748 -17.83 21.71 -26.10
C GLY A 748 -16.56 22.56 -25.90
N LEU A 749 -15.91 22.38 -24.76
CA LEU A 749 -14.74 23.18 -24.37
C LEU A 749 -13.45 22.77 -25.10
N ASP A 750 -13.44 21.60 -25.74
CA ASP A 750 -12.31 21.07 -26.51
C ASP A 750 -12.32 21.56 -27.98
N THR A 751 -13.02 22.67 -28.27
CA THR A 751 -13.19 23.23 -29.62
C THR A 751 -11.91 23.93 -30.11
N PRO A 752 -11.36 23.57 -31.29
CA PRO A 752 -10.21 24.24 -31.88
C PRO A 752 -10.41 25.76 -32.07
N GLY A 753 -9.42 26.55 -31.66
CA GLY A 753 -9.44 28.01 -31.75
C GLY A 753 -9.95 28.72 -30.49
N LEU A 754 -10.43 27.98 -29.47
CA LEU A 754 -11.01 28.56 -28.25
C LEU A 754 -10.00 29.31 -27.37
N ALA A 755 -8.74 28.89 -27.36
CA ALA A 755 -7.67 29.61 -26.65
C ALA A 755 -6.96 30.61 -27.55
N GLU A 756 -6.77 30.24 -28.81
CA GLU A 756 -5.96 30.91 -29.80
C GLU A 756 -6.63 32.21 -30.28
N LEU A 757 -7.91 32.18 -30.62
CA LEU A 757 -8.61 33.35 -31.16
C LEU A 757 -8.76 34.50 -30.14
N PRO A 758 -9.15 34.26 -28.87
CA PRO A 758 -9.17 35.33 -27.87
C PRO A 758 -7.78 35.92 -27.59
N GLN A 759 -6.71 35.11 -27.59
CA GLN A 759 -5.33 35.59 -27.43
C GLN A 759 -4.89 36.44 -28.64
N LEU A 760 -5.21 36.00 -29.86
CA LEU A 760 -4.96 36.78 -31.07
C LEU A 760 -5.73 38.12 -31.07
N SER A 761 -6.98 38.13 -30.60
CA SER A 761 -7.78 39.34 -30.38
C SER A 761 -7.14 40.29 -29.35
N ALA A 762 -6.66 39.73 -28.23
CA ALA A 762 -5.97 40.46 -27.18
C ALA A 762 -4.64 41.06 -27.64
N SER A 763 -3.93 40.42 -28.57
CA SER A 763 -2.69 40.93 -29.17
C SER A 763 -2.86 42.16 -30.09
N GLY A 764 -4.09 42.65 -30.25
CA GLY A 764 -4.39 43.88 -31.01
C GLY A 764 -4.37 43.73 -32.53
N ARG A 765 -4.08 42.52 -33.06
CA ARG A 765 -3.99 42.24 -34.51
C ARG A 765 -5.29 42.62 -35.23
N THR A 766 -5.20 43.62 -36.11
CA THR A 766 -6.31 44.11 -36.97
C THR A 766 -6.87 43.01 -37.87
N THR A 767 -5.98 42.17 -38.40
CA THR A 767 -6.26 41.09 -39.33
C THR A 767 -5.42 39.85 -38.98
N ILE A 768 -6.02 38.67 -39.08
CA ILE A 768 -5.39 37.35 -38.88
C ILE A 768 -5.66 36.45 -40.08
N LEU A 769 -4.91 35.35 -40.24
CA LEU A 769 -5.24 34.30 -41.21
C LEU A 769 -6.44 33.47 -40.70
N VAL A 770 -7.21 32.89 -41.62
CA VAL A 770 -8.30 31.96 -41.31
C VAL A 770 -7.73 30.55 -41.26
N ASP A 771 -7.60 30.00 -40.06
CA ASP A 771 -7.45 28.57 -39.87
C ASP A 771 -8.78 27.86 -40.21
N PRO A 772 -8.80 26.87 -41.13
CA PRO A 772 -10.01 26.16 -41.54
C PRO A 772 -10.50 25.13 -40.51
N THR A 773 -9.69 24.77 -39.49
CA THR A 773 -10.09 23.89 -38.39
C THR A 773 -10.94 24.61 -37.34
N PHE A 774 -10.77 25.94 -37.22
CA PHE A 774 -11.51 26.74 -36.24
C PHE A 774 -12.94 27.01 -36.70
N ALA A 775 -13.90 26.89 -35.78
CA ALA A 775 -15.31 27.07 -36.10
C ALA A 775 -15.61 28.50 -36.58
N ARG A 776 -16.17 28.62 -37.80
CA ARG A 776 -16.45 29.93 -38.44
C ARG A 776 -17.24 30.93 -37.55
N PRO A 777 -18.21 30.52 -36.72
CA PRO A 777 -18.89 31.45 -35.80
C PRO A 777 -18.00 31.97 -34.65
N LEU A 778 -16.99 31.21 -34.22
CA LEU A 778 -16.09 31.59 -33.11
C LEU A 778 -15.31 32.87 -33.43
N TYR A 779 -14.88 33.04 -34.68
CA TYR A 779 -14.32 34.30 -35.17
C TYR A 779 -15.27 35.48 -34.93
N ARG A 780 -16.56 35.34 -35.26
CA ARG A 780 -17.58 36.40 -35.08
C ARG A 780 -17.77 36.74 -33.60
N VAL A 781 -17.83 35.73 -32.74
CA VAL A 781 -17.97 35.87 -31.28
C VAL A 781 -16.76 36.57 -30.65
N VAL A 782 -15.55 36.30 -31.16
CA VAL A 782 -14.30 36.92 -30.72
C VAL A 782 -14.10 38.35 -31.30
N GLY A 783 -14.88 38.74 -32.30
CA GLY A 783 -14.87 40.09 -32.87
C GLY A 783 -14.25 40.23 -34.26
N TYR A 784 -14.14 39.15 -35.03
CA TYR A 784 -13.60 39.10 -36.38
C TYR A 784 -14.64 38.65 -37.40
N ARG A 785 -14.61 39.23 -38.61
CA ARG A 785 -15.34 38.73 -39.78
C ARG A 785 -14.38 38.02 -40.73
N ILE A 786 -14.75 36.84 -41.20
CA ILE A 786 -14.03 36.12 -42.25
C ILE A 786 -14.22 36.86 -43.59
N ALA A 787 -13.11 37.15 -44.26
CA ALA A 787 -12.99 38.04 -45.42
C ALA A 787 -11.99 37.45 -46.43
N GLY A 788 -12.35 36.32 -47.03
CA GLY A 788 -11.44 35.52 -47.88
C GLY A 788 -10.62 34.53 -47.05
N ASN A 789 -9.31 34.49 -47.27
CA ASN A 789 -8.30 33.74 -46.51
C ASN A 789 -7.93 34.38 -45.16
N ARG A 790 -8.39 35.60 -44.89
CA ARG A 790 -8.12 36.37 -43.68
C ARG A 790 -9.40 36.69 -42.91
N ALA A 791 -9.27 36.90 -41.61
CA ALA A 791 -10.33 37.39 -40.75
C ALA A 791 -9.92 38.76 -40.20
N VAL A 792 -10.82 39.74 -40.29
CA VAL A 792 -10.55 41.15 -39.95
C VAL A 792 -11.44 41.57 -38.79
N ARG A 793 -10.90 42.33 -37.83
CA ARG A 793 -11.66 42.88 -36.70
C ARG A 793 -12.84 43.73 -37.16
N LEU A 794 -14.00 43.54 -36.54
CA LEU A 794 -15.25 44.26 -36.85
C LEU A 794 -15.06 45.78 -36.75
N ASP A 795 -14.41 46.25 -35.68
CA ASP A 795 -14.18 47.69 -35.44
C ASP A 795 -13.17 48.33 -36.41
N ILE A 796 -12.41 47.51 -37.15
CA ILE A 796 -11.52 47.94 -38.24
C ILE A 796 -12.29 47.98 -39.56
N LEU A 797 -13.12 46.97 -39.84
CA LEU A 797 -13.98 46.93 -41.04
C LEU A 797 -14.97 48.10 -41.11
N GLU A 798 -15.57 48.49 -39.99
CA GLU A 798 -16.48 49.64 -39.96
C GLU A 798 -15.73 50.97 -40.12
N ARG A 799 -14.52 51.10 -39.55
CA ARG A 799 -13.66 52.27 -39.78
C ARG A 799 -13.24 52.39 -41.25
N LEU A 800 -12.89 51.27 -41.90
CA LEU A 800 -12.62 51.21 -43.33
C LEU A 800 -13.86 51.63 -44.15
N ALA A 801 -15.05 51.18 -43.77
CA ALA A 801 -16.31 51.57 -44.42
C ALA A 801 -16.60 53.08 -44.27
N ASP A 802 -16.27 53.67 -43.14
CA ASP A 802 -16.43 55.11 -42.87
C ASP A 802 -15.40 55.97 -43.61
N ILE A 803 -14.21 55.44 -43.94
CA ILE A 803 -13.25 56.09 -44.87
C ILE A 803 -13.72 55.98 -46.32
N ILE A 804 -14.20 54.80 -46.75
CA ILE A 804 -14.60 54.55 -48.14
C ILE A 804 -15.91 55.28 -48.51
N ARG A 805 -16.86 55.43 -47.57
CA ARG A 805 -18.19 56.01 -47.86
C ARG A 805 -18.12 57.45 -48.39
N PRO A 806 -17.34 58.39 -47.81
CA PRO A 806 -17.15 59.72 -48.40
C PRO A 806 -16.57 59.69 -49.81
N LEU A 807 -15.57 58.83 -50.08
CA LEU A 807 -14.91 58.74 -51.40
C LEU A 807 -15.89 58.31 -52.50
N ILE A 808 -16.75 57.32 -52.20
CA ILE A 808 -17.78 56.83 -53.13
C ILE A 808 -18.97 57.79 -53.25
N ALA A 809 -19.23 58.61 -52.23
CA ALA A 809 -20.27 59.64 -52.24
C ALA A 809 -19.81 60.96 -52.89
N TRP A 810 -18.50 61.18 -53.02
CA TRP A 810 -17.93 62.37 -53.63
C TRP A 810 -18.31 62.47 -55.11
N LYS A 811 -18.61 63.70 -55.54
CA LYS A 811 -18.85 64.09 -56.92
C LYS A 811 -18.25 65.48 -57.12
N PRO A 812 -17.70 65.80 -58.30
CA PRO A 812 -17.23 67.14 -58.58
C PRO A 812 -18.41 68.13 -58.57
N THR A 813 -18.38 69.05 -57.61
CA THR A 813 -19.21 70.26 -57.54
C THR A 813 -18.31 71.48 -57.44
N SER A 814 -18.83 72.67 -57.77
CA SER A 814 -18.11 73.95 -57.74
C SER A 814 -17.32 74.18 -56.45
N ASP A 815 -17.89 73.76 -55.33
CA ASP A 815 -17.42 74.09 -53.99
C ASP A 815 -16.41 73.04 -53.45
N ASN A 816 -16.17 71.95 -54.20
CA ASN A 816 -15.29 70.85 -53.80
C ASN A 816 -14.59 70.20 -55.01
N LEU A 817 -13.91 71.04 -55.80
CA LEU A 817 -13.19 70.65 -57.03
C LEU A 817 -11.92 69.82 -56.78
N VAL A 818 -11.37 69.81 -55.57
CA VAL A 818 -10.21 68.99 -55.20
C VAL A 818 -10.72 67.65 -54.66
N PRO A 819 -10.47 66.51 -55.32
CA PRO A 819 -10.87 65.22 -54.81
C PRO A 819 -10.10 64.89 -53.51
N PRO A 820 -10.77 64.36 -52.47
CA PRO A 820 -10.08 63.74 -51.34
C PRO A 820 -9.17 62.60 -51.80
N GLU A 821 -8.09 62.33 -51.06
CA GLU A 821 -7.14 61.25 -51.39
C GLU A 821 -7.88 59.91 -51.57
N GLY A 822 -7.78 59.33 -52.76
CA GLY A 822 -8.44 58.08 -53.11
C GLY A 822 -9.84 58.21 -53.74
N ALA A 823 -10.44 59.39 -53.86
CA ALA A 823 -11.74 59.57 -54.52
C ALA A 823 -11.63 59.49 -56.05
N VAL A 824 -12.59 58.81 -56.71
CA VAL A 824 -12.65 58.69 -58.17
C VAL A 824 -14.08 58.90 -58.68
N ASP A 825 -14.21 59.67 -59.76
CA ASP A 825 -15.52 60.05 -60.29
C ASP A 825 -16.43 58.86 -60.69
N GLY A 826 -17.73 59.08 -60.51
CA GLY A 826 -18.78 58.12 -60.78
C GLY A 826 -18.87 56.97 -59.76
N ASN A 827 -18.81 57.26 -58.45
CA ASN A 827 -18.95 56.29 -57.36
C ASN A 827 -17.80 55.24 -57.29
N GLY A 828 -16.54 55.67 -57.43
CA GLY A 828 -15.37 54.80 -57.29
C GLY A 828 -14.33 55.31 -56.28
N PHE A 829 -13.39 54.46 -55.89
CA PHE A 829 -12.23 54.85 -55.08
C PHE A 829 -10.97 54.05 -55.47
N THR A 830 -9.78 54.59 -55.23
CA THR A 830 -8.51 53.84 -55.27
C THR A 830 -8.05 53.48 -53.87
N VAL A 831 -7.22 52.44 -53.74
CA VAL A 831 -6.67 52.02 -52.45
C VAL A 831 -5.58 53.00 -52.00
N THR A 832 -5.75 53.60 -50.83
CA THR A 832 -4.76 54.50 -50.22
C THR A 832 -3.82 53.74 -49.27
N VAL A 833 -2.66 54.34 -48.97
CA VAL A 833 -1.71 53.81 -47.97
C VAL A 833 -2.38 53.74 -46.58
N SER A 834 -3.22 54.73 -46.25
CA SER A 834 -3.98 54.78 -45.00
C SER A 834 -4.99 53.63 -44.84
N MET A 835 -5.63 53.16 -45.92
CA MET A 835 -6.50 51.98 -45.86
C MET A 835 -5.71 50.68 -45.61
N MET A 836 -4.58 50.48 -46.31
CA MET A 836 -3.74 49.29 -46.14
C MET A 836 -3.12 49.24 -44.73
N SER A 837 -2.66 50.39 -44.23
CA SER A 837 -2.15 50.54 -42.86
C SER A 837 -3.21 50.22 -41.80
N LEU A 838 -4.45 50.74 -41.97
CA LEU A 838 -5.57 50.46 -41.05
C LEU A 838 -5.94 48.96 -41.00
N LEU A 839 -5.85 48.24 -42.13
CA LEU A 839 -6.14 46.82 -42.19
C LEU A 839 -4.97 45.93 -41.74
N GLY A 840 -3.72 46.36 -41.93
CA GLY A 840 -2.53 45.52 -41.73
C GLY A 840 -2.34 44.46 -42.83
N CYS A 841 -2.84 44.73 -44.04
CA CYS A 841 -2.60 43.91 -45.23
C CYS A 841 -2.61 44.77 -46.51
N SER A 842 -2.01 44.25 -47.58
CA SER A 842 -1.88 44.88 -48.89
C SER A 842 -2.08 43.84 -50.01
N GLY A 843 -2.00 44.25 -51.27
CA GLY A 843 -2.03 43.34 -52.43
C GLY A 843 -3.30 42.48 -52.52
N GLU A 844 -3.12 41.21 -52.88
CA GLU A 844 -4.25 40.28 -53.10
C GLU A 844 -5.11 40.05 -51.85
N ASP A 845 -4.50 40.05 -50.67
CA ASP A 845 -5.19 39.91 -49.39
C ASP A 845 -6.17 41.08 -49.16
N PHE A 846 -5.71 42.31 -49.38
CA PHE A 846 -6.53 43.52 -49.28
C PHE A 846 -7.65 43.52 -50.34
N ALA A 847 -7.33 43.12 -51.57
CA ALA A 847 -8.31 42.94 -52.63
C ALA A 847 -9.35 41.84 -52.30
N GLY A 848 -8.94 40.78 -51.60
CA GLY A 848 -9.81 39.73 -51.06
C GLY A 848 -10.81 40.27 -50.03
N VAL A 849 -10.33 41.11 -49.10
CA VAL A 849 -11.19 41.81 -48.14
C VAL A 849 -12.21 42.69 -48.88
N LEU A 850 -11.80 43.57 -49.79
CA LEU A 850 -12.74 44.43 -50.53
C LEU A 850 -13.77 43.63 -51.36
N LYS A 851 -13.36 42.53 -52.00
CA LYS A 851 -14.28 41.62 -52.70
C LYS A 851 -15.32 41.04 -51.74
N SER A 852 -14.91 40.61 -50.54
CA SER A 852 -15.82 40.05 -49.52
C SER A 852 -16.82 41.08 -48.96
N LEU A 853 -16.46 42.36 -48.97
CA LEU A 853 -17.33 43.48 -48.58
C LEU A 853 -18.30 43.93 -49.70
N GLY A 854 -18.25 43.30 -50.89
CA GLY A 854 -19.16 43.58 -52.01
C GLY A 854 -18.64 44.61 -53.02
N TYR A 855 -17.37 45.03 -52.94
CA TYR A 855 -16.75 45.87 -53.95
C TYR A 855 -16.23 45.04 -55.13
N ARG A 856 -16.24 45.64 -56.32
CA ARG A 856 -15.68 45.07 -57.55
C ARG A 856 -14.56 45.97 -58.06
N LEU A 857 -13.50 45.34 -58.57
CA LEU A 857 -12.38 46.00 -59.23
C LEU A 857 -12.73 46.30 -60.69
N ASP A 858 -12.46 47.54 -61.12
CA ASP A 858 -12.58 48.07 -62.47
C ASP A 858 -11.21 48.70 -62.84
N ARG A 859 -10.59 48.28 -63.95
CA ARG A 859 -9.25 48.76 -64.36
C ARG A 859 -9.40 49.75 -65.50
N ARG A 860 -8.85 50.96 -65.35
CA ARG A 860 -8.93 52.04 -66.36
C ARG A 860 -7.56 52.70 -66.57
N PRO A 861 -7.24 53.17 -67.79
CA PRO A 861 -6.02 53.93 -68.01
C PRO A 861 -6.02 55.24 -67.19
N ALA A 862 -4.85 55.63 -66.68
CA ALA A 862 -4.69 56.83 -65.89
C ALA A 862 -5.06 58.12 -66.66
N PRO A 863 -5.75 59.09 -66.03
CA PRO A 863 -5.79 60.45 -66.54
C PRO A 863 -4.40 61.12 -66.40
N PRO A 864 -3.99 61.99 -67.33
CA PRO A 864 -2.65 62.57 -67.33
C PRO A 864 -2.39 63.46 -66.11
N LYS A 865 -1.27 63.24 -65.42
CA LYS A 865 -0.79 64.09 -64.31
C LYS A 865 -0.44 65.50 -64.83
N PRO A 866 -0.89 66.58 -64.16
CA PRO A 866 -0.34 67.92 -64.37
C PRO A 866 1.14 67.96 -64.00
N ALA A 867 1.97 68.62 -64.81
CA ALA A 867 3.39 68.78 -64.55
C ALA A 867 3.67 70.01 -63.66
N ALA A 868 4.63 69.87 -62.73
CA ALA A 868 5.20 70.95 -61.94
C ALA A 868 6.74 70.96 -62.13
N ALA A 869 7.36 72.13 -61.99
CA ALA A 869 8.72 72.41 -62.50
C ALA A 869 9.86 71.95 -61.58
N ALA A 870 11.10 72.00 -62.09
CA ALA A 870 12.31 71.50 -61.44
C ALA A 870 13.45 72.53 -61.37
N SER A 871 14.22 72.46 -60.27
CA SER A 871 15.62 72.89 -60.05
C SER A 871 16.01 72.39 -58.64
N GLU A 872 17.26 72.11 -58.25
CA GLU A 872 18.56 72.10 -58.95
C GLU A 872 19.47 71.05 -58.26
N ALA A 873 20.73 70.84 -58.67
CA ALA A 873 21.44 69.58 -58.38
C ALA A 873 22.86 69.66 -57.76
N ALA A 874 23.15 68.66 -56.90
CA ALA A 874 24.48 68.07 -56.59
C ALA A 874 25.51 68.94 -55.80
N PRO A 875 26.63 68.36 -55.29
CA PRO A 875 27.07 66.96 -55.29
C PRO A 875 27.34 66.37 -53.88
N ALA A 876 27.94 65.17 -53.81
CA ALA A 876 28.15 64.37 -52.60
C ALA A 876 29.63 64.26 -52.16
N THR A 877 29.87 63.81 -50.91
CA THR A 877 30.83 62.75 -50.55
C THR A 877 30.64 62.25 -49.09
N ALA A 878 31.29 61.15 -48.74
CA ALA A 878 31.00 60.28 -47.58
C ALA A 878 32.00 60.43 -46.39
N VAL A 879 31.91 59.47 -45.44
CA VAL A 879 32.92 58.98 -44.45
C VAL A 879 32.63 59.25 -42.95
N ALA A 880 32.24 58.14 -42.27
CA ALA A 880 32.64 57.60 -40.96
C ALA A 880 32.59 58.38 -39.60
N GLU A 881 32.05 57.64 -38.61
CA GLU A 881 32.53 57.39 -37.22
C GLU A 881 32.67 58.49 -36.13
N ALA A 882 32.08 58.16 -34.97
CA ALA A 882 32.62 58.17 -33.58
C ALA A 882 33.43 59.38 -33.01
N ALA A 883 33.27 59.81 -31.75
CA ALA A 883 32.35 59.47 -30.65
C ALA A 883 32.41 60.54 -29.52
N SER A 884 31.59 60.39 -28.46
CA SER A 884 31.81 60.73 -27.02
C SER A 884 32.76 61.88 -26.61
N ASP A 885 32.46 62.78 -25.66
CA ASP A 885 31.32 62.94 -24.72
C ASP A 885 31.42 64.33 -24.03
N GLY A 886 30.44 64.73 -23.20
CA GLY A 886 30.69 65.71 -22.12
C GLY A 886 29.79 66.95 -21.93
N THR A 887 28.79 66.82 -21.05
CA THR A 887 28.36 67.76 -19.98
C THR A 887 28.26 69.30 -20.20
N ASP A 888 27.00 69.76 -20.24
CA ASP A 888 26.33 70.62 -19.22
C ASP A 888 26.28 72.19 -19.30
N ALA A 889 25.19 72.71 -18.72
CA ALA A 889 24.89 74.06 -18.20
C ALA A 889 24.74 75.32 -19.12
N GLN A 890 23.47 75.74 -19.27
CA GLN A 890 22.89 77.11 -19.14
C GLN A 890 23.13 78.26 -20.18
N GLU A 891 22.01 78.99 -20.42
CA GLU A 891 21.88 80.43 -20.71
C GLU A 891 22.40 80.98 -22.07
N SER A 892 21.91 82.09 -22.66
CA SER A 892 20.79 83.05 -22.42
C SER A 892 20.61 83.91 -23.72
N PRO A 893 19.72 84.94 -23.84
CA PRO A 893 18.52 85.35 -23.07
C PRO A 893 17.19 85.01 -23.86
N VAL A 894 16.06 85.75 -24.02
CA VAL A 894 15.58 87.15 -23.79
C VAL A 894 14.03 87.25 -23.65
N GLU A 895 13.59 88.27 -22.89
CA GLU A 895 12.40 89.19 -22.93
C GLU A 895 11.18 88.97 -23.90
N THR A 896 9.91 89.36 -23.62
CA THR A 896 9.26 90.13 -22.50
C THR A 896 7.72 89.99 -22.46
N ASP A 897 7.10 90.23 -21.28
CA ASP A 897 5.71 90.71 -20.98
C ASP A 897 4.45 89.92 -21.45
N ALA A 898 3.26 89.96 -20.79
CA ALA A 898 2.81 90.62 -19.53
C ALA A 898 1.66 89.82 -18.82
N ALA A 899 1.28 90.21 -17.58
CA ALA A 899 0.36 89.51 -16.65
C ALA A 899 -1.06 90.18 -16.57
N PRO A 900 -1.92 90.12 -15.49
CA PRO A 900 -1.88 89.54 -14.12
C PRO A 900 -3.14 88.64 -13.78
N VAL A 901 -3.52 88.17 -12.55
CA VAL A 901 -3.46 88.65 -11.14
C VAL A 901 -3.57 87.48 -10.09
N SER A 902 -2.72 87.49 -9.03
CA SER A 902 -2.84 87.04 -7.58
C SER A 902 -3.59 85.75 -7.14
N ASP A 903 -3.40 85.06 -5.98
CA ASP A 903 -2.58 85.12 -4.72
C ASP A 903 -2.47 83.66 -4.13
N GLU A 904 -1.34 83.10 -3.62
CA GLU A 904 -0.64 83.19 -2.30
C GLU A 904 -0.95 81.98 -1.31
N PRO A 905 -0.25 81.71 -0.15
CA PRO A 905 0.82 80.67 -0.05
C PRO A 905 0.87 79.69 1.20
N VAL A 906 2.01 78.94 1.37
CA VAL A 906 2.54 78.10 2.53
C VAL A 906 1.77 76.76 2.86
N VAL A 907 2.18 75.70 3.61
CA VAL A 907 3.26 75.23 4.57
C VAL A 907 3.37 73.65 4.49
N ALA A 908 4.34 72.82 4.95
CA ALA A 908 5.83 72.83 5.10
C ALA A 908 6.42 72.20 6.42
N GLU A 909 6.40 70.86 6.61
CA GLU A 909 7.07 70.03 7.68
C GLU A 909 7.28 68.57 7.18
N GLY A 910 8.22 67.68 7.59
CA GLY A 910 9.42 67.80 8.45
C GLY A 910 10.20 66.45 8.67
N THR A 911 11.46 66.36 8.21
CA THR A 911 12.66 65.56 8.67
C THR A 911 12.60 64.11 9.28
N GLU A 912 13.27 63.16 8.59
CA GLU A 912 14.52 62.39 8.99
C GLU A 912 14.69 61.60 10.35
N PRO A 913 15.73 60.72 10.55
CA PRO A 913 16.29 59.67 9.66
C PRO A 913 16.79 58.35 10.37
N VAL A 914 17.27 57.37 9.56
CA VAL A 914 18.45 56.45 9.74
C VAL A 914 18.80 55.79 11.10
N GLU A 915 19.05 54.46 11.08
CA GLU A 915 20.30 53.86 11.61
C GLU A 915 20.69 52.54 10.90
N VAL A 916 22.00 52.20 10.86
CA VAL A 916 22.60 51.01 10.23
C VAL A 916 23.82 50.55 11.06
N VAL A 917 23.97 49.24 11.30
CA VAL A 917 25.18 48.63 11.91
C VAL A 917 25.52 47.32 11.18
N ALA A 918 26.82 46.99 11.06
CA ALA A 918 27.30 45.85 10.26
C ALA A 918 28.54 45.15 10.87
N ALA A 919 28.78 43.93 10.38
CA ALA A 919 30.03 43.13 10.37
C ALA A 919 30.65 42.64 11.70
N GLU A 920 30.80 41.30 11.81
CA GLU A 920 32.05 40.49 11.97
C GLU A 920 31.61 39.03 12.26
N LEU A 921 31.93 37.99 11.48
CA LEU A 921 33.20 37.32 11.11
C LEU A 921 33.93 36.61 12.27
N GLU A 922 33.89 35.26 12.28
CA GLU A 922 35.10 34.43 12.20
C GLU A 922 34.84 32.92 11.89
N THR A 923 35.73 32.36 11.05
CA THR A 923 36.17 30.96 10.87
C THR A 923 35.22 29.74 11.08
N ALA A 924 35.03 28.96 10.01
CA ALA A 924 35.57 27.58 9.89
C ALA A 924 35.51 27.09 8.42
N ASP A 925 36.55 26.38 7.97
CA ASP A 925 36.81 26.03 6.55
C ASP A 925 37.77 24.80 6.52
N PRO A 926 37.97 24.05 5.41
CA PRO A 926 36.98 23.35 4.55
C PRO A 926 37.40 21.85 4.33
N VAL A 927 37.14 21.27 3.13
CA VAL A 927 37.84 20.10 2.50
C VAL A 927 37.46 18.68 3.01
N ASP A 928 37.16 17.66 2.18
CA ASP A 928 37.15 17.54 0.70
C ASP A 928 36.11 16.54 0.14
N VAL A 929 35.89 16.53 -1.19
CA VAL A 929 35.12 15.49 -1.92
C VAL A 929 35.72 15.18 -3.31
N GLU A 930 36.60 14.16 -3.38
CA GLU A 930 37.14 13.51 -4.58
C GLU A 930 37.60 12.07 -4.22
N ALA A 931 37.82 11.09 -5.10
CA ALA A 931 37.46 10.84 -6.51
C ALA A 931 37.57 9.31 -6.78
N ALA A 932 37.64 8.85 -8.04
CA ALA A 932 37.58 7.42 -8.43
C ALA A 932 38.94 6.79 -8.83
N GLY A 933 38.96 5.45 -8.90
CA GLY A 933 40.00 4.57 -9.47
C GLY A 933 39.56 3.09 -9.31
N GLU A 934 39.34 2.31 -10.37
CA GLU A 934 40.33 1.53 -11.16
C GLU A 934 40.95 0.33 -10.40
N GLY A 935 41.10 -0.88 -10.96
CA GLY A 935 40.57 -1.42 -12.23
C GLY A 935 41.41 -2.55 -12.84
N GLU A 936 40.93 -3.82 -12.82
CA GLU A 936 41.47 -4.98 -13.57
C GLU A 936 40.39 -6.08 -13.66
N ALA A 937 40.38 -7.07 -14.58
CA ALA A 937 40.78 -7.21 -16.00
C ALA A 937 40.52 -8.69 -16.43
N VAL A 938 40.81 -9.08 -17.69
CA VAL A 938 40.86 -10.48 -18.23
C VAL A 938 39.46 -11.14 -18.44
N ALA A 939 39.06 -11.66 -19.63
CA ALA A 939 39.72 -11.74 -20.94
C ALA A 939 38.72 -11.74 -22.14
N SER A 940 39.32 -11.57 -23.33
CA SER A 940 38.89 -11.87 -24.71
C SER A 940 38.18 -13.24 -24.92
N ASP A 941 37.45 -13.51 -26.01
CA ASP A 941 37.90 -13.41 -27.43
C ASP A 941 36.77 -13.26 -28.49
N ALA A 942 37.13 -13.19 -29.78
CA ALA A 942 36.28 -12.76 -30.91
C ALA A 942 36.01 -13.86 -31.99
N VAL A 943 35.79 -13.44 -33.26
CA VAL A 943 35.46 -14.24 -34.48
C VAL A 943 33.97 -14.68 -34.53
N ALA A 944 33.10 -14.09 -35.37
CA ALA A 944 32.89 -14.27 -36.83
C ALA A 944 32.49 -15.73 -37.21
N GLU A 945 31.60 -16.04 -38.16
CA GLU A 945 31.05 -15.35 -39.36
C GLU A 945 29.59 -15.91 -39.61
N ALA A 946 28.73 -15.59 -40.60
CA ALA A 946 28.80 -14.83 -41.85
C ALA A 946 27.39 -14.32 -42.30
N GLU A 947 27.25 -14.00 -43.60
CA GLU A 947 26.13 -13.32 -44.31
C GLU A 947 25.29 -14.29 -45.21
N PRO A 948 24.21 -13.93 -45.97
CA PRO A 948 23.91 -12.67 -46.73
C PRO A 948 22.55 -11.99 -46.40
N VAL A 949 22.07 -10.84 -46.91
CA VAL A 949 22.51 -9.61 -47.67
C VAL A 949 21.30 -9.15 -48.52
N ALA A 950 21.18 -7.83 -48.76
CA ALA A 950 20.16 -7.05 -49.51
C ALA A 950 19.13 -6.33 -48.61
N GLU A 951 18.91 -5.00 -48.70
CA GLU A 951 19.46 -3.96 -49.61
C GLU A 951 19.60 -2.59 -48.90
N THR A 952 20.81 -2.00 -48.97
CA THR A 952 21.23 -0.57 -48.89
C THR A 952 20.50 0.46 -47.98
N ASP A 953 21.24 0.90 -46.96
CA ASP A 953 21.62 2.30 -46.65
C ASP A 953 20.60 3.35 -46.14
N ASP A 954 20.56 3.48 -44.80
CA ASP A 954 20.99 4.63 -43.99
C ASP A 954 21.63 5.88 -44.68
N ALA A 955 21.75 7.08 -44.07
CA ALA A 955 21.11 7.73 -42.90
C ALA A 955 21.64 9.19 -42.76
N SER A 956 21.13 9.93 -41.75
CA SER A 956 21.80 11.05 -41.06
C SER A 956 22.38 12.20 -41.90
N GLY A 957 21.61 13.27 -42.13
CA GLY A 957 22.12 14.53 -42.70
C GLY A 957 22.82 15.46 -41.71
N ALA A 958 23.34 16.59 -42.20
CA ALA A 958 23.79 17.76 -41.43
C ALA A 958 24.12 18.97 -42.36
N ILE A 959 24.59 20.07 -41.75
CA ILE A 959 25.34 21.22 -42.33
C ILE A 959 24.50 22.36 -42.96
N ALA A 960 25.08 23.57 -42.92
CA ALA A 960 24.50 24.87 -43.29
C ALA A 960 25.19 25.46 -44.55
N ALA A 961 25.42 26.78 -44.56
CA ALA A 961 26.09 27.56 -45.63
C ALA A 961 27.54 27.07 -45.92
N GLU A 962 28.27 27.53 -46.95
CA GLU A 962 28.26 28.86 -47.59
C GLU A 962 29.02 28.87 -48.94
N THR A 963 28.98 29.98 -49.70
CA THR A 963 29.82 30.29 -50.90
C THR A 963 29.71 29.33 -52.12
N GLU A 964 30.17 29.66 -53.35
CA GLU A 964 30.83 30.86 -53.89
C GLU A 964 30.35 31.15 -55.34
N ALA A 965 30.84 32.23 -55.98
CA ALA A 965 30.47 32.64 -57.34
C ALA A 965 31.66 32.65 -58.30
N VAL A 966 31.42 32.36 -59.59
CA VAL A 966 32.38 32.65 -60.69
C VAL A 966 31.62 33.20 -61.91
N THR A 967 32.29 34.13 -62.61
CA THR A 967 31.92 34.80 -63.87
C THR A 967 31.92 33.82 -65.08
N GLU A 968 31.46 34.11 -66.29
CA GLU A 968 31.85 35.23 -67.18
C GLU A 968 30.81 35.53 -68.29
N ALA A 969 31.05 36.57 -69.10
CA ALA A 969 30.02 37.27 -69.86
C ALA A 969 30.25 37.34 -71.38
N VAL A 970 29.15 37.52 -72.14
CA VAL A 970 29.16 38.08 -73.51
C VAL A 970 28.00 39.09 -73.64
N THR A 971 28.27 40.23 -74.30
CA THR A 971 27.33 41.33 -74.50
C THR A 971 26.57 41.23 -75.82
N VAL A 972 25.27 41.52 -75.82
CA VAL A 972 24.54 42.11 -76.96
C VAL A 972 23.61 43.19 -76.41
N ALA A 973 23.47 44.31 -77.11
CA ALA A 973 22.55 45.39 -76.76
C ALA A 973 21.63 45.70 -77.94
N GLU A 974 20.32 45.78 -77.73
CA GLU A 974 19.42 46.43 -78.69
C GLU A 974 18.08 46.89 -78.08
N SER A 975 17.53 47.92 -78.71
CA SER A 975 16.11 48.33 -78.76
C SER A 975 15.38 48.76 -77.47
N ALA A 976 14.81 49.97 -77.53
CA ALA A 976 13.80 50.45 -76.59
C ALA A 976 12.40 50.26 -77.18
N ALA A 977 11.45 49.81 -76.36
CA ALA A 977 10.02 49.69 -76.69
C ALA A 977 9.18 50.61 -75.77
N PRO A 978 8.00 51.09 -76.21
CA PRO A 978 7.26 52.13 -75.50
C PRO A 978 6.59 51.63 -74.21
N ALA A 979 6.44 52.52 -73.24
CA ALA A 979 5.71 52.25 -72.01
C ALA A 979 4.20 52.06 -72.28
N GLU A 980 3.62 50.99 -71.75
CA GLU A 980 2.16 50.84 -71.65
C GLU A 980 1.58 51.87 -70.65
N PRO A 981 0.35 52.36 -70.84
CA PRO A 981 -0.26 53.32 -69.93
C PRO A 981 -0.55 52.69 -68.56
N GLU A 982 -0.20 53.39 -67.48
CA GLU A 982 -0.53 52.95 -66.11
C GLU A 982 -2.05 52.71 -65.97
N MET A 983 -2.44 51.47 -65.69
CA MET A 983 -3.83 51.08 -65.47
C MET A 983 -4.17 51.20 -63.99
N ILE A 984 -4.98 52.19 -63.63
CA ILE A 984 -5.41 52.45 -62.26
C ILE A 984 -6.50 51.45 -61.85
N GLU A 985 -6.34 50.86 -60.66
CA GLU A 985 -7.29 49.95 -60.02
C GLU A 985 -8.36 50.71 -59.24
N ILE A 986 -9.56 50.83 -59.82
CA ILE A 986 -10.69 51.58 -59.26
C ILE A 986 -11.71 50.59 -58.67
N TRP A 987 -12.02 50.74 -57.40
CA TRP A 987 -12.98 49.91 -56.68
C TRP A 987 -14.36 50.58 -56.65
N ARG A 988 -15.40 49.80 -56.97
CA ARG A 988 -16.80 50.28 -57.13
C ARG A 988 -17.78 49.36 -56.39
N PRO A 989 -18.87 49.86 -55.79
CA PRO A 989 -19.89 48.99 -55.19
C PRO A 989 -20.53 48.07 -56.24
N GLY A 990 -20.62 46.77 -55.95
CA GLY A 990 -21.33 45.84 -56.82
C GLY A 990 -22.84 46.06 -56.78
N ARG A 991 -23.51 46.15 -57.94
CA ARG A 991 -24.97 46.05 -57.99
C ARG A 991 -25.43 44.66 -57.51
N PHE A 992 -26.37 44.65 -56.57
CA PHE A 992 -27.18 43.49 -56.20
C PHE A 992 -28.36 43.34 -57.16
N ASP A 993 -28.10 42.91 -58.39
CA ASP A 993 -29.17 42.54 -59.32
C ASP A 993 -29.79 41.19 -58.89
N ARG A 994 -31.05 41.22 -58.45
CA ARG A 994 -31.80 40.05 -57.95
C ARG A 994 -32.27 39.15 -59.10
N ARG A 995 -31.38 38.36 -59.71
CA ARG A 995 -31.75 37.14 -60.48
C ARG A 995 -30.53 36.21 -60.73
N PRO A 996 -30.67 34.89 -60.58
CA PRO A 996 -29.60 33.95 -60.95
C PRO A 996 -29.58 33.70 -62.47
N PRO A 997 -28.41 33.62 -63.11
CA PRO A 997 -28.27 33.09 -64.47
C PRO A 997 -28.63 31.59 -64.53
N ARG A 998 -29.12 31.16 -65.69
CA ARG A 998 -29.43 29.77 -66.04
C ARG A 998 -28.65 29.42 -67.30
N GLU A 999 -28.24 28.15 -67.46
CA GLU A 999 -27.81 27.55 -68.74
C GLU A 999 -26.50 28.13 -69.35
N GLN A 1000 -25.75 27.46 -70.24
CA GLN A 1000 -25.78 26.12 -70.88
C GLN A 1000 -24.32 25.56 -70.89
N GLY A 1001 -24.03 24.29 -71.20
CA GLY A 1001 -24.95 23.18 -71.46
C GLY A 1001 -24.50 22.10 -72.47
N GLU A 1002 -23.36 22.23 -73.18
CA GLU A 1002 -22.94 21.30 -74.27
C GLU A 1002 -21.41 21.02 -74.28
N ARG A 1003 -20.85 19.89 -74.77
CA ARG A 1003 -21.42 18.55 -75.08
C ARG A 1003 -20.33 17.44 -75.15
N ARG A 1004 -20.64 16.29 -74.53
CA ARG A 1004 -20.48 14.88 -75.00
C ARG A 1004 -19.18 14.33 -75.66
N GLY A 1005 -18.74 13.18 -75.12
CA GLY A 1005 -18.34 12.00 -75.92
C GLY A 1005 -17.54 10.93 -75.15
N GLY A 1006 -17.95 9.66 -74.99
CA GLY A 1006 -19.30 9.08 -75.15
C GLY A 1006 -19.36 7.53 -75.23
N GLY A 1007 -20.40 6.92 -74.62
CA GLY A 1007 -20.92 5.57 -74.95
C GLY A 1007 -20.66 4.43 -73.94
N ARG A 1008 -21.50 3.38 -73.85
CA ARG A 1008 -22.81 3.07 -74.50
C ARG A 1008 -23.58 1.95 -73.73
N HIS A 1009 -24.88 2.16 -73.47
CA HIS A 1009 -26.01 1.18 -73.31
C HIS A 1009 -25.90 -0.03 -72.34
N ARG A 1010 -26.95 -0.52 -71.66
CA ARG A 1010 -28.44 -0.36 -71.70
C ARG A 1010 -28.98 -0.20 -70.24
N GLY A 1011 -30.27 -0.14 -69.90
CA GLY A 1011 -31.54 -0.34 -70.62
C GLY A 1011 -32.77 0.12 -69.79
N GLU A 1012 -33.94 -0.51 -69.98
CA GLU A 1012 -35.29 -0.06 -69.53
C GLU A 1012 -36.21 -1.27 -69.20
N PRO A 1013 -37.45 -1.14 -68.61
CA PRO A 1013 -38.32 0.05 -68.53
C PRO A 1013 -39.08 0.39 -67.21
N GLN A 1014 -39.82 1.50 -67.31
CA GLN A 1014 -40.86 2.15 -66.47
C GLN A 1014 -42.18 1.35 -66.23
N ALA A 1015 -43.21 1.79 -65.47
CA ALA A 1015 -43.40 2.78 -64.37
C ALA A 1015 -44.85 2.74 -63.79
N GLY A 1016 -45.16 3.56 -62.77
CA GLY A 1016 -46.51 3.94 -62.27
C GLY A 1016 -46.73 3.70 -60.76
N ALA A 1017 -47.59 4.42 -60.03
CA ALA A 1017 -48.27 5.70 -60.26
C ALA A 1017 -48.71 6.33 -58.89
N GLU A 1018 -49.27 7.55 -58.92
CA GLU A 1018 -49.53 8.54 -57.84
C GLU A 1018 -50.34 8.15 -56.57
N GLU A 1019 -50.40 9.14 -55.66
CA GLU A 1019 -51.33 9.37 -54.55
C GLU A 1019 -51.17 8.65 -53.19
N ALA A 1020 -51.63 9.36 -52.14
CA ALA A 1020 -51.82 8.93 -50.76
C ALA A 1020 -53.23 9.41 -50.33
N PRO A 1021 -53.90 8.78 -49.35
CA PRO A 1021 -53.82 9.39 -48.00
C PRO A 1021 -54.09 8.42 -46.81
N ALA A 1022 -54.07 9.03 -45.62
CA ALA A 1022 -54.89 8.70 -44.43
C ALA A 1022 -54.49 7.53 -43.50
N GLU A 1023 -54.91 7.69 -42.24
CA GLU A 1023 -54.71 6.78 -41.12
C GLU A 1023 -55.80 5.70 -41.04
N THR A 1024 -55.50 4.51 -40.53
CA THR A 1024 -56.24 3.95 -39.38
C THR A 1024 -55.54 2.73 -38.75
N ARG A 1025 -55.91 2.42 -37.51
CA ARG A 1025 -55.63 1.13 -36.85
C ARG A 1025 -56.59 0.07 -37.37
N GLU A 1026 -56.11 -1.16 -37.56
CA GLU A 1026 -56.62 -2.29 -36.76
C GLU A 1026 -55.69 -3.52 -36.81
N GLY A 1027 -55.96 -4.54 -35.99
CA GLY A 1027 -55.18 -5.78 -35.97
C GLY A 1027 -55.81 -6.91 -35.16
N ARG A 1028 -56.14 -8.02 -35.83
CA ARG A 1028 -56.65 -9.32 -35.34
C ARG A 1028 -56.76 -10.27 -36.56
N ARG A 1029 -56.60 -11.60 -36.47
CA ARG A 1029 -56.00 -12.50 -35.46
C ARG A 1029 -55.84 -13.91 -36.08
N HIS A 1030 -55.33 -14.88 -35.30
CA HIS A 1030 -55.15 -16.33 -35.61
C HIS A 1030 -53.89 -16.65 -36.46
N GLY A 1031 -53.19 -17.79 -36.26
CA GLY A 1031 -53.48 -18.94 -35.38
C GLY A 1031 -52.25 -19.68 -34.80
N ARG A 1032 -52.52 -20.79 -34.12
CA ARG A 1032 -51.58 -21.81 -33.54
C ARG A 1032 -51.28 -22.91 -34.61
N PRO A 1033 -50.41 -23.93 -34.39
CA PRO A 1033 -49.70 -24.36 -33.16
C PRO A 1033 -48.20 -24.77 -33.32
N GLN A 1034 -47.63 -25.26 -32.20
CA GLN A 1034 -46.86 -26.53 -32.09
C GLN A 1034 -45.32 -26.50 -31.84
N GLN A 1035 -44.99 -26.97 -30.63
CA GLN A 1035 -43.87 -27.83 -30.16
C GLN A 1035 -42.36 -27.64 -30.47
N ASP A 1036 -41.63 -28.03 -29.43
CA ASP A 1036 -40.30 -28.66 -29.35
C ASP A 1036 -38.99 -27.84 -29.33
N ARG A 1037 -38.02 -28.48 -28.66
CA ARG A 1037 -36.72 -28.07 -28.11
C ARG A 1037 -35.99 -29.39 -27.75
N PRO A 1038 -34.67 -29.41 -27.47
CA PRO A 1038 -33.65 -28.38 -27.67
C PRO A 1038 -32.40 -28.92 -28.43
N GLY A 1039 -31.40 -28.06 -28.65
CA GLY A 1039 -30.05 -28.49 -29.04
C GLY A 1039 -29.05 -27.32 -29.04
N GLN A 1040 -27.89 -27.48 -28.37
CA GLN A 1040 -26.80 -26.49 -28.35
C GLN A 1040 -25.49 -27.15 -28.78
N GLY A 1041 -24.59 -26.43 -29.46
CA GLY A 1041 -23.18 -26.85 -29.55
C GLY A 1041 -22.28 -26.20 -30.61
N ARG A 1042 -21.53 -25.15 -30.22
CA ARG A 1042 -20.19 -24.75 -30.79
C ARG A 1042 -20.22 -24.33 -32.29
N PRO A 1043 -19.12 -24.03 -33.05
CA PRO A 1043 -17.66 -24.25 -32.88
C PRO A 1043 -16.73 -23.00 -33.12
N PRO A 1044 -15.60 -22.99 -33.89
CA PRO A 1044 -14.21 -23.41 -33.49
C PRO A 1044 -12.99 -22.49 -33.86
N GLN A 1045 -11.77 -22.91 -33.42
CA GLN A 1045 -10.40 -22.77 -34.04
C GLN A 1045 -9.74 -21.38 -34.22
N GLY A 1046 -8.40 -21.21 -34.27
CA GLY A 1046 -7.18 -22.07 -34.15
C GLY A 1046 -5.88 -21.22 -34.34
N GLY A 1047 -4.61 -21.65 -34.25
CA GLY A 1047 -3.93 -22.94 -33.91
C GLY A 1047 -2.36 -22.85 -34.00
N ASP A 1048 -1.62 -23.88 -33.54
CA ASP A 1048 -0.13 -24.06 -33.53
C ASP A 1048 0.73 -22.98 -32.76
N ALA A 1049 2.08 -22.95 -32.65
CA ALA A 1049 3.21 -23.60 -33.37
C ALA A 1049 4.35 -24.18 -32.45
N LYS A 1050 5.62 -24.24 -32.92
CA LYS A 1050 6.71 -25.14 -32.43
C LYS A 1050 8.17 -24.64 -32.63
N PRO A 1051 9.26 -25.34 -32.19
CA PRO A 1051 9.42 -26.67 -31.53
C PRO A 1051 9.72 -26.57 -30.00
N GLY A 1052 10.27 -27.53 -29.22
CA GLY A 1052 10.80 -28.92 -29.34
C GLY A 1052 11.14 -29.46 -27.91
N ARG A 1053 11.70 -30.65 -27.60
CA ARG A 1053 12.22 -31.84 -28.32
C ARG A 1053 11.93 -33.15 -27.51
N ARG A 1054 12.42 -34.28 -28.04
CA ARG A 1054 12.68 -35.67 -27.54
C ARG A 1054 13.14 -35.86 -26.06
N ASP A 1055 13.01 -37.03 -25.39
CA ASP A 1055 12.47 -38.36 -25.79
C ASP A 1055 12.10 -39.30 -24.58
N GLU A 1056 11.61 -40.52 -24.91
CA GLU A 1056 11.48 -41.77 -24.11
C GLU A 1056 10.34 -41.98 -23.08
N ARG A 1057 9.47 -42.98 -23.35
CA ARG A 1057 8.98 -44.02 -22.40
C ARG A 1057 8.24 -45.18 -23.09
N GLY A 1058 8.29 -46.38 -22.49
CA GLY A 1058 7.69 -47.61 -23.02
C GLY A 1058 6.18 -47.80 -22.77
N PRO A 1059 5.55 -48.87 -23.31
CA PRO A 1059 4.10 -48.98 -23.50
C PRO A 1059 3.30 -49.68 -22.38
N ARG A 1060 1.97 -49.57 -22.48
CA ARG A 1060 0.94 -50.33 -21.73
C ARG A 1060 0.69 -51.72 -22.37
N PRO A 1061 0.00 -52.64 -21.67
CA PRO A 1061 -1.44 -52.91 -21.95
C PRO A 1061 -2.21 -53.34 -20.66
N ASP A 1062 -3.47 -53.79 -20.64
CA ASP A 1062 -4.73 -53.37 -21.30
C ASP A 1062 -5.94 -53.83 -20.44
N ARG A 1063 -7.18 -53.44 -20.79
CA ARG A 1063 -8.39 -53.84 -20.05
C ARG A 1063 -9.62 -54.07 -20.96
N PRO A 1064 -10.27 -55.25 -20.96
CA PRO A 1064 -11.54 -55.49 -21.67
C PRO A 1064 -12.79 -55.03 -20.87
N ALA A 1065 -13.94 -54.97 -21.55
CA ALA A 1065 -15.23 -54.48 -21.04
C ALA A 1065 -16.27 -55.61 -20.75
N PRO A 1066 -17.37 -55.35 -20.00
CA PRO A 1066 -18.20 -56.40 -19.38
C PRO A 1066 -19.60 -56.61 -20.01
N ARG A 1067 -20.33 -57.63 -19.53
CA ARG A 1067 -21.80 -57.76 -19.57
C ARG A 1067 -22.37 -58.34 -18.24
N PRO A 1068 -23.67 -58.19 -17.94
CA PRO A 1068 -24.20 -58.18 -16.56
C PRO A 1068 -25.13 -59.37 -16.19
N HIS A 1069 -25.59 -59.45 -14.93
CA HIS A 1069 -27.01 -59.70 -14.57
C HIS A 1069 -27.33 -59.46 -13.06
N ASP A 1070 -28.58 -59.02 -12.82
CA ASP A 1070 -29.52 -59.22 -11.69
C ASP A 1070 -29.30 -58.82 -10.21
N ARG A 1071 -30.46 -58.48 -9.60
CA ARG A 1071 -30.79 -58.37 -8.17
C ARG A 1071 -32.21 -58.95 -7.94
N PRO A 1072 -32.52 -59.55 -6.77
CA PRO A 1072 -33.90 -59.87 -6.36
C PRO A 1072 -34.52 -58.82 -5.41
N ALA A 1073 -35.85 -58.90 -5.26
CA ALA A 1073 -36.66 -58.29 -4.18
C ALA A 1073 -37.10 -59.41 -3.19
N HIS A 1074 -38.01 -59.32 -2.21
CA HIS A 1074 -39.18 -58.47 -1.87
C HIS A 1074 -39.44 -58.48 -0.35
N ALA A 1075 -40.28 -57.57 0.17
CA ALA A 1075 -41.08 -57.75 1.39
C ALA A 1075 -42.27 -56.75 1.39
N ASP A 1076 -43.44 -57.16 1.89
CA ASP A 1076 -44.72 -56.44 1.71
C ASP A 1076 -45.38 -56.01 3.05
N GLY A 1077 -46.38 -55.12 2.99
CA GLY A 1077 -47.13 -54.63 4.17
C GLY A 1077 -48.33 -53.72 3.81
N GLU A 1078 -49.55 -54.22 4.01
CA GLU A 1078 -50.82 -53.81 3.38
C GLU A 1078 -51.49 -52.47 3.86
N ARG A 1079 -52.70 -52.22 3.33
CA ARG A 1079 -53.66 -51.10 3.50
C ARG A 1079 -54.97 -51.67 4.13
N PRO A 1080 -56.03 -50.92 4.62
CA PRO A 1080 -56.73 -49.92 3.79
C PRO A 1080 -57.73 -48.86 4.42
N ASP A 1081 -58.26 -48.01 3.53
CA ASP A 1081 -59.65 -47.48 3.38
C ASP A 1081 -60.35 -46.41 4.29
N ARG A 1082 -61.06 -45.50 3.57
CA ARG A 1082 -62.38 -44.85 3.82
C ARG A 1082 -62.58 -43.40 4.35
N ARG A 1083 -63.15 -42.57 3.44
CA ARG A 1083 -64.33 -41.65 3.60
C ARG A 1083 -64.17 -40.38 4.47
N HIS A 1084 -64.91 -39.27 4.27
CA HIS A 1084 -65.71 -38.72 3.16
C HIS A 1084 -65.90 -37.20 3.40
N GLN A 1085 -66.01 -36.38 2.33
CA GLN A 1085 -66.74 -35.08 2.30
C GLN A 1085 -66.23 -33.92 3.20
N ASP A 1086 -66.54 -32.63 2.95
CA ASP A 1086 -67.37 -32.03 1.88
C ASP A 1086 -66.82 -30.66 1.37
N ARG A 1087 -67.48 -30.08 0.34
CA ARG A 1087 -67.20 -28.74 -0.23
C ARG A 1087 -68.47 -27.85 -0.17
N PRO A 1088 -68.36 -26.51 -0.08
CA PRO A 1088 -68.29 -25.69 -1.31
C PRO A 1088 -67.30 -24.50 -1.21
N ASP A 1089 -66.70 -23.90 -2.25
CA ASP A 1089 -67.07 -23.62 -3.66
C ASP A 1089 -67.89 -22.32 -3.88
N GLN A 1090 -67.20 -21.24 -4.27
CA GLN A 1090 -67.71 -20.22 -5.20
C GLN A 1090 -66.59 -19.32 -5.77
N ARG A 1091 -66.88 -18.57 -6.85
CA ARG A 1091 -65.91 -17.84 -7.70
C ARG A 1091 -66.28 -16.36 -7.85
N LYS A 1092 -65.30 -15.45 -7.97
CA LYS A 1092 -65.08 -14.60 -9.17
C LYS A 1092 -63.99 -13.52 -9.03
N HIS A 1093 -63.34 -13.24 -10.17
CA HIS A 1093 -62.64 -12.03 -10.66
C HIS A 1093 -61.91 -11.05 -9.73
N GLY A 1094 -60.69 -10.66 -10.15
CA GLY A 1094 -60.38 -9.23 -10.33
C GLY A 1094 -58.96 -8.74 -9.99
N GLY A 1095 -58.19 -8.34 -11.02
CA GLY A 1095 -57.19 -7.27 -10.91
C GLY A 1095 -55.75 -7.61 -10.50
N ALA A 1096 -54.80 -6.93 -11.15
CA ALA A 1096 -53.39 -6.77 -10.80
C ALA A 1096 -52.78 -5.64 -11.68
N PRO A 1097 -51.70 -4.94 -11.30
CA PRO A 1097 -51.01 -4.84 -10.00
C PRO A 1097 -50.77 -3.36 -9.56
N GLN A 1098 -49.74 -3.12 -8.73
CA GLN A 1098 -49.22 -1.82 -8.23
C GLN A 1098 -50.03 -1.18 -7.07
N PRO A 1099 -49.46 -0.17 -6.35
CA PRO A 1099 -48.52 -0.47 -5.28
C PRO A 1099 -48.99 0.09 -3.92
N ARG A 1100 -48.66 -0.60 -2.82
CA ARG A 1100 -49.03 -0.13 -1.47
C ARG A 1100 -47.98 0.81 -0.90
N ARG A 1101 -48.46 1.93 -0.33
CA ARG A 1101 -47.71 2.74 0.65
C ARG A 1101 -47.44 1.91 1.90
N GLU A 1102 -46.35 2.22 2.58
CA GLU A 1102 -46.05 1.67 3.90
C GLU A 1102 -46.75 2.48 5.00
N GLU A 1103 -47.26 1.80 6.02
CA GLU A 1103 -47.61 2.35 7.32
C GLU A 1103 -47.16 1.35 8.40
N PRO A 1104 -46.82 1.81 9.63
CA PRO A 1104 -45.99 1.05 10.55
C PRO A 1104 -46.72 -0.14 11.19
N ARG A 1105 -46.02 -1.28 11.27
CA ARG A 1105 -46.49 -2.45 12.02
C ARG A 1105 -46.42 -2.18 13.52
N ARG A 1106 -47.54 -2.40 14.22
CA ARG A 1106 -47.56 -2.54 15.69
C ARG A 1106 -46.79 -3.80 16.10
N GLU A 1107 -46.00 -3.68 17.16
CA GLU A 1107 -45.29 -4.81 17.78
C GLU A 1107 -46.28 -5.77 18.47
N ARG A 1108 -45.84 -7.02 18.67
CA ARG A 1108 -46.55 -8.02 19.49
C ARG A 1108 -45.87 -8.12 20.85
N PRO A 1109 -46.62 -8.33 21.95
CA PRO A 1109 -46.02 -8.56 23.27
C PRO A 1109 -45.21 -9.86 23.29
N ILE A 1110 -44.18 -9.88 24.14
CA ILE A 1110 -43.25 -11.01 24.32
C ILE A 1110 -43.90 -12.11 25.16
N ASP A 1111 -43.59 -13.37 24.83
CA ASP A 1111 -44.03 -14.55 25.59
C ASP A 1111 -43.45 -14.55 27.02
N PRO A 1112 -44.27 -14.59 28.09
CA PRO A 1112 -43.80 -14.54 29.47
C PRO A 1112 -42.99 -15.77 29.91
N ASN A 1113 -43.04 -16.90 29.18
CA ASN A 1113 -42.24 -18.09 29.46
C ASN A 1113 -40.91 -18.13 28.67
N SER A 1114 -40.57 -17.07 27.94
CA SER A 1114 -39.29 -16.95 27.23
C SER A 1114 -38.12 -16.74 28.20
N PRO A 1115 -36.98 -17.46 28.07
CA PRO A 1115 -35.76 -17.20 28.86
C PRO A 1115 -35.25 -15.75 28.76
N PHE A 1116 -35.58 -15.05 27.67
CA PHE A 1116 -35.22 -13.65 27.45
C PHE A 1116 -36.06 -12.66 28.29
N ALA A 1117 -37.23 -13.05 28.80
CA ALA A 1117 -38.04 -12.21 29.68
C ALA A 1117 -37.34 -11.96 31.03
N ALA A 1118 -36.67 -12.99 31.59
CA ALA A 1118 -35.87 -12.86 32.81
C ALA A 1118 -34.67 -11.92 32.61
N LEU A 1119 -34.00 -11.99 31.46
CA LEU A 1119 -32.90 -11.08 31.11
C LEU A 1119 -33.37 -9.63 30.89
N ALA A 1120 -34.55 -9.43 30.29
CA ALA A 1120 -35.15 -8.11 30.15
C ALA A 1120 -35.49 -7.48 31.52
N ALA A 1121 -36.05 -8.27 32.44
CA ALA A 1121 -36.33 -7.83 33.81
C ALA A 1121 -35.03 -7.48 34.58
N LEU A 1122 -34.01 -8.33 34.50
CA LEU A 1122 -32.70 -8.07 35.13
C LEU A 1122 -32.04 -6.80 34.58
N LYS A 1123 -32.14 -6.56 33.26
CA LYS A 1123 -31.64 -5.34 32.62
C LYS A 1123 -32.39 -4.09 33.12
N ALA A 1124 -33.71 -4.14 33.23
CA ALA A 1124 -34.51 -3.02 33.74
C ALA A 1124 -34.18 -2.68 35.20
N ASP A 1125 -33.98 -3.69 36.06
CA ASP A 1125 -33.61 -3.50 37.46
C ASP A 1125 -32.18 -2.91 37.62
N LEU A 1126 -31.25 -3.28 36.74
CA LEU A 1126 -29.92 -2.67 36.65
C LEU A 1126 -29.96 -1.22 36.13
N GLU A 1127 -30.79 -0.92 35.13
CA GLU A 1127 -30.97 0.45 34.60
C GLU A 1127 -31.69 1.37 35.60
N ALA A 1128 -32.60 0.83 36.41
CA ALA A 1128 -33.21 1.56 37.53
C ALA A 1128 -32.18 1.90 38.61
N LYS A 1129 -31.35 0.92 39.05
CA LYS A 1129 -30.26 1.15 40.00
C LYS A 1129 -29.22 2.16 39.50
N LYS A 1130 -28.99 2.23 38.18
CA LYS A 1130 -28.10 3.21 37.54
C LYS A 1130 -28.65 4.64 37.44
N ARG A 1131 -29.88 4.90 37.90
CA ARG A 1131 -30.51 6.24 37.95
C ARG A 1131 -30.77 6.73 39.38
N GLY A 1132 -30.28 6.01 40.40
CA GLY A 1132 -30.45 6.33 41.82
C GLY A 1132 -29.12 6.47 42.58
N SER A 1133 -28.05 6.87 41.88
CA SER A 1133 -26.71 7.12 42.41
C SER A 1133 -26.04 8.27 41.65
#